data_AF-A0A7H8JVX2-F1
#
_entry.id   AF-A0A7H8JVX2-F1
#
_cell.length_a   1.000
_cell.length_b   1.000
_cell.length_c   1.000
_cell.angle_alpha   90.00
_cell.angle_beta   90.00
_cell.angle_gamma   90.00
#
_symmetry.space_group_name_H-M   'P 1'
#
loop_
_entity.id
_entity.type
_entity.pdbx_description
1 polymer ?
#
loop_
_entity_poly.entity_id
_entity_poly.type
_entity_poly.pdbx_seq_one_letter_code
_entity_poly.pdbx_strand_id
1 'polypeptide(L)'
;MHSQDGAGGGAADGADEGPDAGRAGDDPRRADSGEPQEWPWTPPRAAEPSPGRAQLVIEGRYELLEPIGSGGMGEVWKAHDRRLRRFVAVKGLLDRTAMTSGSQAAAMQRARREAEAIAKIEHQNVVTVHDQVETENQVWIVMKLLEARSLADLLGAERTLAEPKAADIGLQVLQGLRAVHAASVVHRDVKPGNVLVRDDGLAILVDFGIATFEGAAQVTRSGSVIGTPAYLAPELFAPGSAGPNAASDLWALGITLYELVKGRVPFGGGEVWEVQENIRQSPDPDLQGAWLLAPVIQGLLITDPAERLDASTAEVMLREVLAASPTRQAVQAAAAVRPPRTASEPDPGPASEAPGSVEADPDPDASAPAPATPSGKRSPRRRGPWIAAAAALCAALLATTGWLVAKDEKSDAPWKSEHSQLLIGAKKDQPGLSFYDAKTKTWSGYDIDLAYAIGEAMGYERDEVRFFDVTTQNRDDQLWNRDVHLVIASYSITDDRKKGVGDAFPVDFAGPYYAASGGFLVREKSSHAPIRNPGDLIRGHREVCTADDSTYKEDLPREGYTVTKPLPATYQECLDELLDKRSPVYAVASDDVILAGYVKQNPGRVKRLVSTGGSEEYGVAMRPGNPTLKREVCSALREILTGKVWEGIYRKNLSGLLGDDTPPGRPDLTEC
;
A
#
# COMPACT_ATOMS: atom_id res chain seq x y z
N MET A 1 -48.56 22.65 32.07
CA MET A 1 -49.32 23.90 31.91
C MET A 1 -49.00 24.37 30.49
N HIS A 2 -49.89 24.07 29.53
CA HIS A 2 -51.01 24.92 29.10
C HIS A 2 -50.55 26.07 28.17
N SER A 3 -51.15 26.31 27.00
CA SER A 3 -52.23 25.55 26.30
C SER A 3 -52.42 26.11 24.88
N GLN A 4 -52.85 25.25 23.93
CA GLN A 4 -53.82 25.53 22.82
C GLN A 4 -53.43 26.54 21.72
N ASP A 5 -53.93 26.51 20.48
CA ASP A 5 -54.58 25.51 19.57
C ASP A 5 -54.32 26.05 18.12
N GLY A 6 -54.61 25.46 16.95
CA GLY A 6 -55.35 24.29 16.43
C GLY A 6 -55.55 24.50 14.90
N ALA A 7 -56.22 23.70 14.06
CA ALA A 7 -56.77 22.34 14.13
C ALA A 7 -57.21 21.88 12.71
N GLY A 8 -57.34 20.56 12.46
CA GLY A 8 -58.06 19.95 11.31
C GLY A 8 -57.21 19.51 10.08
N GLY A 9 -57.58 18.45 9.33
CA GLY A 9 -58.58 17.39 9.58
C GLY A 9 -59.08 16.63 8.32
N GLY A 10 -59.18 15.28 8.38
CA GLY A 10 -59.78 14.38 7.35
C GLY A 10 -58.81 13.92 6.25
N ALA A 11 -58.57 12.64 5.89
CA ALA A 11 -59.14 11.30 6.20
C ALA A 11 -60.40 10.85 5.43
N ALA A 12 -60.32 9.67 4.80
CA ALA A 12 -61.38 8.87 4.14
C ALA A 12 -60.86 7.43 3.87
N ASP A 13 -61.73 6.41 3.78
CA ASP A 13 -61.37 5.01 4.05
C ASP A 13 -62.12 3.94 3.19
N GLY A 14 -61.51 2.75 3.00
CA GLY A 14 -62.11 1.51 2.43
C GLY A 14 -61.87 1.25 0.93
N ALA A 15 -62.06 0.04 0.36
CA ALA A 15 -62.28 -1.34 0.88
C ALA A 15 -61.92 -2.34 -0.28
N ASP A 16 -61.21 -3.45 -0.08
CA ASP A 16 -61.65 -4.83 0.29
C ASP A 16 -62.60 -5.55 -0.70
N GLU A 17 -62.16 -6.70 -1.25
CA GLU A 17 -63.00 -7.86 -1.67
C GLU A 17 -62.15 -9.09 -2.15
N GLY A 18 -62.55 -10.30 -1.72
CA GLY A 18 -62.20 -11.61 -2.31
C GLY A 18 -63.38 -12.19 -3.12
N PRO A 19 -63.43 -13.48 -3.55
CA PRO A 19 -62.84 -14.71 -2.99
C PRO A 19 -62.03 -15.51 -4.08
N ASP A 20 -61.83 -16.84 -4.15
CA ASP A 20 -62.49 -18.05 -3.61
C ASP A 20 -61.54 -19.29 -3.56
N ALA A 21 -61.99 -20.41 -3.00
CA ALA A 21 -61.17 -21.56 -2.60
C ALA A 21 -61.42 -22.87 -3.39
N GLY A 22 -60.42 -23.78 -3.38
CA GLY A 22 -60.52 -25.16 -3.88
C GLY A 22 -59.64 -26.12 -3.07
N ARG A 23 -60.11 -27.35 -2.78
CA ARG A 23 -59.55 -28.20 -1.70
C ARG A 23 -59.67 -29.71 -1.95
N ALA A 24 -58.54 -30.39 -2.20
CA ALA A 24 -58.29 -31.84 -2.08
C ALA A 24 -56.77 -32.11 -2.35
N GLY A 25 -56.12 -33.19 -1.90
CA GLY A 25 -56.54 -34.25 -0.98
C GLY A 25 -55.63 -35.49 -1.04
N ASP A 26 -55.02 -35.85 0.10
CA ASP A 26 -54.42 -37.14 0.50
C ASP A 26 -53.24 -37.78 -0.28
N ASP A 27 -52.64 -38.78 0.39
CA ASP A 27 -51.31 -39.43 0.29
C ASP A 27 -51.51 -40.98 0.15
N PRO A 28 -50.51 -41.91 0.00
CA PRO A 28 -49.10 -41.87 -0.42
C PRO A 28 -48.73 -42.85 -1.59
N ARG A 29 -47.42 -42.89 -1.92
CA ARG A 29 -46.65 -43.96 -2.61
C ARG A 29 -46.63 -43.96 -4.15
N ARG A 30 -45.51 -43.49 -4.70
CA ARG A 30 -44.51 -44.36 -5.36
C ARG A 30 -43.13 -43.69 -5.33
N ALA A 31 -42.08 -44.51 -5.22
CA ALA A 31 -40.71 -44.07 -5.46
C ALA A 31 -40.34 -44.42 -6.91
N ASP A 32 -39.48 -43.61 -7.52
CA ASP A 32 -38.66 -44.02 -8.66
C ASP A 32 -37.27 -43.36 -8.55
N SER A 33 -36.30 -43.84 -9.33
CA SER A 33 -34.88 -43.50 -9.16
C SER A 33 -34.55 -42.05 -9.53
N GLY A 34 -33.82 -41.35 -8.66
CA GLY A 34 -33.24 -40.05 -8.97
C GLY A 34 -31.96 -40.19 -9.80
N GLU A 35 -32.03 -39.89 -11.09
CA GLU A 35 -30.86 -39.49 -11.88
C GLU A 35 -30.48 -38.05 -11.54
N PRO A 36 -29.18 -37.69 -11.48
CA PRO A 36 -28.77 -36.32 -11.24
C PRO A 36 -29.12 -35.43 -12.44
N GLN A 37 -29.83 -34.32 -12.18
CA GLN A 37 -30.25 -33.38 -13.20
C GLN A 37 -29.03 -32.61 -13.77
N GLU A 38 -28.50 -33.07 -14.90
CA GLU A 38 -27.46 -32.33 -15.64
C GLU A 38 -28.01 -30.95 -16.07
N TRP A 39 -27.37 -29.87 -15.61
CA TRP A 39 -27.63 -28.53 -16.12
C TRP A 39 -26.59 -28.18 -17.20
N PRO A 40 -26.98 -27.98 -18.47
CA PRO A 40 -26.03 -27.85 -19.57
C PRO A 40 -25.40 -26.45 -19.60
N TRP A 41 -24.38 -26.22 -18.78
CA TRP A 41 -23.48 -25.07 -18.95
C TRP A 41 -22.59 -25.30 -20.17
N THR A 42 -23.18 -25.10 -21.36
CA THR A 42 -22.42 -25.02 -22.60
C THR A 42 -21.47 -23.84 -22.46
N PRO A 43 -20.14 -24.03 -22.53
CA PRO A 43 -19.22 -22.90 -22.41
C PRO A 43 -19.53 -21.90 -23.53
N PRO A 44 -19.52 -20.58 -23.24
CA PRO A 44 -19.55 -19.60 -24.32
C PRO A 44 -18.39 -19.94 -25.26
N ARG A 45 -18.66 -19.93 -26.58
CA ARG A 45 -17.58 -20.04 -27.57
C ARG A 45 -16.48 -19.07 -27.16
N ALA A 46 -15.25 -19.57 -27.04
CA ALA A 46 -14.11 -18.73 -26.76
C ALA A 46 -14.14 -17.53 -27.71
N ALA A 47 -14.14 -16.32 -27.16
CA ALA A 47 -14.01 -15.12 -27.97
C ALA A 47 -12.73 -15.28 -28.80
N GLU A 48 -12.83 -15.13 -30.13
CA GLU A 48 -11.67 -15.26 -30.99
C GLU A 48 -10.62 -14.23 -30.52
N PRO A 49 -9.35 -14.63 -30.31
CA PRO A 49 -8.39 -13.80 -29.64
C PRO A 49 -8.16 -12.51 -30.44
N SER A 50 -8.44 -11.37 -29.80
CA SER A 50 -8.37 -10.03 -30.42
C SER A 50 -7.01 -9.84 -31.12
N PRO A 51 -6.94 -9.76 -32.46
CA PRO A 51 -5.69 -9.79 -33.19
C PRO A 51 -4.93 -8.47 -33.00
N GLY A 52 -3.92 -8.48 -32.12
CA GLY A 52 -3.06 -7.32 -31.89
C GLY A 52 -2.20 -7.37 -30.63
N ARG A 53 -2.66 -8.00 -29.54
CA ARG A 53 -1.80 -8.18 -28.34
C ARG A 53 -0.77 -9.27 -28.60
N ALA A 54 0.51 -8.90 -28.54
CA ALA A 54 1.59 -9.87 -28.41
C ALA A 54 1.46 -10.58 -27.05
N GLN A 55 1.06 -11.85 -27.05
CA GLN A 55 1.02 -12.64 -25.82
C GLN A 55 2.44 -12.74 -25.23
N LEU A 56 2.62 -12.30 -23.98
CA LEU A 56 3.90 -12.43 -23.30
C LEU A 56 4.14 -13.90 -22.96
N VAL A 57 5.17 -14.50 -23.55
CA VAL A 57 5.51 -15.91 -23.31
C VAL A 57 6.87 -16.02 -22.62
N ILE A 58 6.85 -16.27 -21.31
CA ILE A 58 8.05 -16.37 -20.48
C ILE A 58 8.81 -17.66 -20.88
N GLU A 59 10.09 -17.52 -21.22
CA GLU A 59 10.97 -18.58 -21.75
C GLU A 59 10.34 -19.43 -22.88
N GLY A 60 9.48 -18.81 -23.69
CA GLY A 60 8.76 -19.49 -24.80
C GLY A 60 7.77 -20.58 -24.37
N ARG A 61 7.67 -20.87 -23.06
CA ARG A 61 6.87 -21.96 -22.47
C ARG A 61 5.62 -21.50 -21.75
N TYR A 62 5.67 -20.40 -21.01
CA TYR A 62 4.55 -19.95 -20.18
C TYR A 62 3.87 -18.76 -20.83
N GLU A 63 2.77 -19.05 -21.53
CA GLU A 63 1.97 -18.10 -22.28
C GLU A 63 1.00 -17.40 -21.33
N LEU A 64 1.25 -16.14 -20.98
CA LEU A 64 0.37 -15.36 -20.11
C LEU A 64 -0.94 -15.05 -20.86
N LEU A 65 -2.08 -15.23 -20.17
CA LEU A 65 -3.41 -15.10 -20.77
C LEU A 65 -4.20 -13.93 -20.18
N GLU A 66 -4.44 -13.97 -18.88
CA GLU A 66 -5.24 -13.00 -18.14
C GLU A 66 -4.70 -12.84 -16.71
N PRO A 67 -4.73 -11.62 -16.14
CA PRO A 67 -4.41 -11.42 -14.73
C PRO A 67 -5.55 -11.96 -13.87
N ILE A 68 -5.19 -12.63 -12.78
CA ILE A 68 -6.12 -13.27 -11.82
C ILE A 68 -5.99 -12.73 -10.39
N GLY A 69 -5.03 -11.82 -10.16
CA GLY A 69 -4.89 -11.09 -8.91
C GLY A 69 -3.83 -9.99 -9.03
N SER A 70 -4.02 -8.89 -8.32
CA SER A 70 -3.07 -7.78 -8.24
C SER A 70 -2.90 -7.33 -6.79
N GLY A 71 -1.67 -6.99 -6.41
CA GLY A 71 -1.34 -6.54 -5.06
C GLY A 71 0.07 -5.97 -4.98
N GLY A 72 0.44 -5.41 -3.83
CA GLY A 72 1.68 -4.64 -3.60
C GLY A 72 3.01 -5.40 -3.72
N MET A 73 3.03 -6.60 -4.32
CA MET A 73 4.24 -7.35 -4.66
C MET A 73 4.23 -7.86 -6.12
N GLY A 74 3.36 -7.30 -6.97
CA GLY A 74 3.25 -7.66 -8.38
C GLY A 74 1.96 -8.40 -8.74
N GLU A 75 1.75 -8.53 -10.05
CA GLU A 75 0.56 -9.11 -10.66
C GLU A 75 0.68 -10.64 -10.80
N VAL A 76 -0.41 -11.35 -10.51
CA VAL A 76 -0.51 -12.80 -10.67
C VAL A 76 -1.30 -13.11 -11.93
N TRP A 77 -0.69 -13.85 -12.85
CA TRP A 77 -1.24 -14.18 -14.14
C TRP A 77 -1.66 -15.64 -14.22
N LYS A 78 -2.82 -15.91 -14.83
CA LYS A 78 -3.14 -17.22 -15.36
C LYS A 78 -2.38 -17.39 -16.68
N ALA A 79 -1.59 -18.44 -16.74
CA ALA A 79 -0.77 -18.78 -17.90
C ALA A 79 -1.04 -20.22 -18.36
N HIS A 80 -0.75 -20.49 -19.61
CA HIS A 80 -0.73 -21.84 -20.17
C HIS A 80 0.72 -22.34 -20.25
N ASP A 81 1.02 -23.44 -19.54
CA ASP A 81 2.27 -24.18 -19.72
C ASP A 81 2.19 -24.95 -21.04
N ARG A 82 2.74 -24.39 -22.10
CA ARG A 82 2.66 -24.94 -23.47
C ARG A 82 3.32 -26.32 -23.59
N ARG A 83 4.22 -26.68 -22.67
CA ARG A 83 4.92 -27.98 -22.64
C ARG A 83 4.09 -29.05 -21.94
N LEU A 84 3.50 -28.72 -20.78
CA LEU A 84 2.66 -29.66 -20.02
C LEU A 84 1.17 -29.62 -20.41
N ARG A 85 0.76 -28.64 -21.23
CA ARG A 85 -0.60 -28.39 -21.71
C ARG A 85 -1.64 -28.30 -20.58
N ARG A 86 -1.31 -27.46 -19.59
CA ARG A 86 -2.14 -27.16 -18.41
C ARG A 86 -2.11 -25.67 -18.09
N PHE A 87 -3.15 -25.17 -17.41
CA PHE A 87 -3.12 -23.84 -16.83
C PHE A 87 -2.35 -23.84 -15.49
N VAL A 88 -1.69 -22.72 -15.21
CA VAL A 88 -0.89 -22.45 -14.01
C VAL A 88 -1.08 -20.99 -13.60
N ALA A 89 -0.81 -20.68 -12.34
CA ALA A 89 -0.66 -19.29 -11.89
C ALA A 89 0.83 -18.91 -11.93
N VAL A 90 1.14 -17.67 -12.28
CA VAL A 90 2.51 -17.17 -12.47
C VAL A 90 2.65 -15.81 -11.82
N LYS A 91 3.65 -15.62 -10.96
CA LYS A 91 3.93 -14.36 -10.25
C LYS A 91 5.40 -13.97 -10.39
N GLY A 92 5.65 -12.68 -10.69
CA GLY A 92 7.00 -12.09 -10.69
C GLY A 92 7.44 -11.70 -9.27
N LEU A 93 8.71 -11.93 -8.93
CA LEU A 93 9.25 -11.74 -7.58
C LEU A 93 10.15 -10.50 -7.40
N LEU A 94 10.44 -9.79 -8.48
CA LEU A 94 11.35 -8.63 -8.47
C LEU A 94 10.74 -7.51 -9.31
N ASP A 95 10.64 -6.31 -8.72
CA ASP A 95 10.49 -5.08 -9.48
C ASP A 95 11.86 -4.65 -10.06
N ARG A 96 11.83 -4.10 -11.27
CA ARG A 96 13.03 -3.75 -12.04
C ARG A 96 13.59 -2.36 -11.72
N THR A 97 12.93 -1.58 -10.86
CA THR A 97 13.29 -0.18 -10.55
C THR A 97 13.85 0.02 -9.13
N ALA A 98 13.69 -0.94 -8.22
CA ALA A 98 14.06 -0.80 -6.81
C ALA A 98 15.57 -0.97 -6.48
N MET A 99 16.47 -1.15 -7.46
CA MET A 99 17.86 -1.55 -7.18
C MET A 99 18.94 -0.87 -8.03
N THR A 100 19.99 -0.39 -7.37
CA THR A 100 21.24 0.01 -8.02
C THR A 100 22.00 -1.22 -8.54
N SER A 101 22.87 -1.02 -9.54
CA SER A 101 23.48 -2.12 -10.32
C SER A 101 24.32 -3.11 -9.51
N GLY A 102 24.69 -2.79 -8.26
CA GLY A 102 25.42 -3.68 -7.36
C GLY A 102 24.53 -4.64 -6.54
N SER A 103 23.24 -4.34 -6.36
CA SER A 103 22.35 -5.12 -5.47
C SER A 103 21.43 -6.10 -6.20
N GLN A 104 21.10 -5.85 -7.48
CA GLN A 104 20.20 -6.71 -8.27
C GLN A 104 20.61 -8.19 -8.28
N ALA A 105 21.90 -8.49 -8.48
CA ALA A 105 22.39 -9.88 -8.50
C ALA A 105 22.23 -10.59 -7.14
N ALA A 106 22.33 -9.86 -6.02
CA ALA A 106 22.11 -10.41 -4.69
C ALA A 106 20.61 -10.68 -4.44
N ALA A 107 19.72 -9.76 -4.87
CA ALA A 107 18.28 -9.98 -4.80
C ALA A 107 17.82 -11.15 -5.68
N MET A 108 18.30 -11.26 -6.92
CA MET A 108 18.05 -12.44 -7.77
C MET A 108 18.52 -13.73 -7.09
N GLN A 109 19.71 -13.74 -6.47
CA GLN A 109 20.19 -14.92 -5.76
C GLN A 109 19.38 -15.24 -4.47
N ARG A 110 18.75 -14.25 -3.83
CA ARG A 110 17.81 -14.48 -2.71
C ARG A 110 16.46 -15.00 -3.20
N ALA A 111 15.86 -14.35 -4.20
CA ALA A 111 14.60 -14.79 -4.83
C ALA A 111 14.69 -16.20 -5.42
N ARG A 112 15.86 -16.61 -5.96
CA ARG A 112 16.18 -18.02 -6.28
C ARG A 112 16.06 -18.90 -5.03
N ARG A 113 16.90 -18.68 -4.01
CA ARG A 113 16.96 -19.51 -2.79
C ARG A 113 15.62 -19.61 -2.04
N GLU A 114 14.84 -18.53 -1.97
CA GLU A 114 13.54 -18.55 -1.28
C GLU A 114 12.48 -19.31 -2.09
N ALA A 115 12.40 -19.12 -3.41
CA ALA A 115 11.54 -19.94 -4.26
C ALA A 115 11.96 -21.42 -4.28
N GLU A 116 13.27 -21.72 -4.32
CA GLU A 116 13.82 -23.07 -4.18
C GLU A 116 13.46 -23.70 -2.83
N ALA A 117 13.30 -22.92 -1.76
CA ALA A 117 12.88 -23.43 -0.46
C ALA A 117 11.37 -23.70 -0.44
N ILE A 118 10.56 -22.78 -0.98
CA ILE A 118 9.10 -22.92 -1.09
C ILE A 118 8.72 -24.09 -2.00
N ALA A 119 9.46 -24.32 -3.09
CA ALA A 119 9.25 -25.44 -4.01
C ALA A 119 9.50 -26.84 -3.39
N LYS A 120 9.98 -26.91 -2.15
CA LYS A 120 10.14 -28.17 -1.39
C LYS A 120 8.99 -28.41 -0.41
N ILE A 121 8.02 -27.50 -0.30
CA ILE A 121 6.89 -27.59 0.63
C ILE A 121 5.73 -28.34 -0.02
N GLU A 122 5.59 -29.62 0.29
CA GLU A 122 4.41 -30.42 -0.08
C GLU A 122 3.43 -30.48 1.10
N HIS A 123 2.43 -29.59 1.09
CA HIS A 123 1.37 -29.56 2.12
C HIS A 123 0.02 -29.13 1.54
N GLN A 124 -1.09 -29.70 2.01
CA GLN A 124 -2.43 -29.44 1.45
C GLN A 124 -2.89 -27.97 1.62
N ASN A 125 -2.45 -27.32 2.70
CA ASN A 125 -2.79 -25.94 3.04
C ASN A 125 -1.74 -24.92 2.55
N VAL A 126 -0.88 -25.30 1.61
CA VAL A 126 0.14 -24.44 0.99
C VAL A 126 0.06 -24.58 -0.53
N VAL A 127 0.19 -23.47 -1.27
CA VAL A 127 0.15 -23.53 -2.74
C VAL A 127 1.36 -24.29 -3.29
N THR A 128 1.08 -25.31 -4.12
CA THR A 128 2.12 -26.10 -4.77
C THR A 128 2.84 -25.26 -5.82
N VAL A 129 4.11 -24.91 -5.58
CA VAL A 129 4.99 -24.41 -6.62
C VAL A 129 5.29 -25.54 -7.61
N HIS A 130 5.38 -25.19 -8.89
CA HIS A 130 5.49 -26.11 -10.01
C HIS A 130 6.76 -25.91 -10.83
N ASP A 131 7.28 -24.68 -10.88
CA ASP A 131 8.51 -24.35 -11.57
C ASP A 131 9.04 -23.00 -11.08
N GLN A 132 10.32 -22.75 -11.36
CA GLN A 132 10.94 -21.44 -11.24
C GLN A 132 11.54 -21.06 -12.58
N VAL A 133 11.20 -19.86 -13.06
CA VAL A 133 11.69 -19.34 -14.34
C VAL A 133 12.42 -18.02 -14.08
N GLU A 134 13.48 -17.76 -14.83
CA GLU A 134 14.26 -16.54 -14.74
C GLU A 134 14.33 -15.88 -16.11
N THR A 135 14.14 -14.57 -16.15
CA THR A 135 14.53 -13.71 -17.27
C THR A 135 15.67 -12.79 -16.81
N GLU A 136 16.32 -12.09 -17.74
CA GLU A 136 17.51 -11.23 -17.50
C GLU A 136 17.40 -10.24 -16.33
N ASN A 137 16.18 -9.95 -15.84
CA ASN A 137 15.88 -8.91 -14.87
C ASN A 137 14.78 -9.29 -13.87
N GLN A 138 14.22 -10.52 -13.93
CA GLN A 138 13.08 -10.92 -13.10
C GLN A 138 13.07 -12.42 -12.84
N VAL A 139 12.78 -12.79 -11.59
CA VAL A 139 12.51 -14.18 -11.18
C VAL A 139 11.00 -14.38 -11.14
N TRP A 140 10.51 -15.49 -11.68
CA TRP A 140 9.10 -15.86 -11.73
C TRP A 140 8.87 -17.18 -11.00
N ILE A 141 7.87 -17.24 -10.13
CA ILE A 141 7.33 -18.50 -9.61
C ILE A 141 6.16 -18.92 -10.48
N VAL A 142 6.17 -20.18 -10.90
CA VAL A 142 5.02 -20.86 -11.51
C VAL A 142 4.43 -21.77 -10.44
N MET A 143 3.14 -21.63 -10.17
CA MET A 143 2.43 -22.37 -9.12
C MET A 143 1.11 -22.97 -9.63
N LYS A 144 0.53 -23.87 -8.85
CA LYS A 144 -0.77 -24.47 -9.12
C LYS A 144 -1.84 -23.39 -9.24
N LEU A 145 -2.57 -23.36 -10.35
CA LEU A 145 -3.79 -22.56 -10.46
C LEU A 145 -4.86 -23.17 -9.54
N LEU A 146 -5.52 -22.34 -8.73
CA LEU A 146 -6.50 -22.77 -7.74
C LEU A 146 -7.88 -22.18 -8.07
N GLU A 147 -8.88 -23.05 -8.19
CA GLU A 147 -10.29 -22.66 -8.28
C GLU A 147 -10.80 -22.42 -6.85
N ALA A 148 -10.65 -21.17 -6.40
CA ALA A 148 -10.88 -20.72 -5.03
C ALA A 148 -11.22 -19.22 -5.01
N ARG A 149 -11.81 -18.73 -3.92
CA ARG A 149 -11.95 -17.29 -3.62
C ARG A 149 -10.91 -16.89 -2.57
N SER A 150 -10.50 -15.62 -2.50
CA SER A 150 -9.70 -15.19 -1.35
C SER A 150 -10.56 -15.14 -0.09
N LEU A 151 -9.93 -15.32 1.07
CA LEU A 151 -10.58 -15.17 2.36
C LEU A 151 -11.00 -13.70 2.59
N ALA A 152 -10.34 -12.74 1.94
CA ALA A 152 -10.77 -11.34 1.87
C ALA A 152 -12.10 -11.19 1.09
N ASP A 153 -12.28 -11.87 -0.05
CA ASP A 153 -13.55 -11.85 -0.80
C ASP A 153 -14.70 -12.45 0.02
N LEU A 154 -14.42 -13.56 0.72
CA LEU A 154 -15.38 -14.19 1.63
C LEU A 154 -15.77 -13.25 2.77
N LEU A 155 -14.80 -12.58 3.39
CA LEU A 155 -15.07 -11.62 4.46
C LEU A 155 -15.78 -10.36 3.93
N GLY A 156 -15.47 -9.89 2.72
CA GLY A 156 -16.18 -8.79 2.08
C GLY A 156 -17.66 -9.10 1.80
N ALA A 157 -17.98 -10.36 1.49
CA ALA A 157 -19.35 -10.82 1.28
C ALA A 157 -20.11 -11.12 2.59
N GLU A 158 -19.49 -11.81 3.55
CA GLU A 158 -20.13 -12.26 4.80
C GLU A 158 -20.05 -11.22 5.93
N ARG A 159 -19.16 -10.22 5.81
CA ARG A 159 -18.78 -9.18 6.79
C ARG A 159 -18.10 -9.70 8.07
N THR A 160 -18.54 -10.85 8.57
CA THR A 160 -17.90 -11.62 9.65
C THR A 160 -18.15 -13.11 9.44
N LEU A 161 -17.19 -13.95 9.82
CA LEU A 161 -17.35 -15.40 9.86
C LEU A 161 -17.73 -15.86 11.27
N ALA A 162 -18.58 -16.88 11.36
CA ALA A 162 -18.89 -17.52 12.64
C ALA A 162 -17.64 -18.20 13.23
N GLU A 163 -17.47 -18.13 14.55
CA GLU A 163 -16.26 -18.62 15.24
C GLU A 163 -15.79 -20.02 14.84
N PRO A 164 -16.65 -21.04 14.63
CA PRO A 164 -16.19 -22.37 14.21
C PRO A 164 -15.58 -22.38 12.79
N LYS A 165 -16.10 -21.57 11.87
CA LYS A 165 -15.59 -21.42 10.50
C LYS A 165 -14.26 -20.66 10.50
N ALA A 166 -14.15 -19.61 11.31
CA ALA A 166 -12.89 -18.90 11.51
C ALA A 166 -11.81 -19.78 12.17
N ALA A 167 -12.20 -20.61 13.14
CA ALA A 167 -11.30 -21.55 13.82
C ALA A 167 -10.80 -22.67 12.89
N ASP A 168 -11.66 -23.20 12.02
CA ASP A 168 -11.26 -24.22 11.03
C ASP A 168 -10.27 -23.64 10.00
N ILE A 169 -10.58 -22.49 9.43
CA ILE A 169 -9.69 -21.78 8.50
C ILE A 169 -8.36 -21.42 9.18
N GLY A 170 -8.40 -20.93 10.43
CA GLY A 170 -7.20 -20.64 11.21
C GLY A 170 -6.35 -21.88 11.52
N LEU A 171 -6.98 -23.02 11.80
CA LEU A 171 -6.30 -24.31 12.02
C LEU A 171 -5.63 -24.80 10.73
N GLN A 172 -6.30 -24.66 9.59
CA GLN A 172 -5.75 -24.99 8.27
C GLN A 172 -4.56 -24.08 7.90
N VAL A 173 -4.68 -22.77 8.11
CA VAL A 173 -3.59 -21.80 7.91
C VAL A 173 -2.42 -22.11 8.83
N LEU A 174 -2.66 -22.42 10.11
CA LEU A 174 -1.62 -22.79 11.07
C LEU A 174 -0.86 -24.06 10.65
N GLN A 175 -1.56 -25.09 10.16
CA GLN A 175 -0.92 -26.29 9.60
C GLN A 175 -0.06 -25.96 8.37
N GLY A 176 -0.53 -25.03 7.52
CA GLY A 176 0.26 -24.46 6.44
C GLY A 176 1.54 -23.76 6.92
N LEU A 177 1.43 -22.83 7.87
CA LEU A 177 2.58 -22.14 8.48
C LEU A 177 3.58 -23.12 9.10
N ARG A 178 3.11 -24.15 9.81
CA ARG A 178 3.99 -25.20 10.36
C ARG A 178 4.79 -25.93 9.28
N ALA A 179 4.20 -26.21 8.12
CA ALA A 179 4.92 -26.82 6.99
C ALA A 179 5.94 -25.85 6.35
N VAL A 180 5.63 -24.55 6.31
CA VAL A 180 6.53 -23.48 5.84
C VAL A 180 7.73 -23.31 6.78
N HIS A 181 7.49 -23.24 8.09
CA HIS A 181 8.52 -23.10 9.12
C HIS A 181 9.41 -24.35 9.20
N ALA A 182 8.87 -25.55 8.98
CA ALA A 182 9.64 -26.80 8.90
C ALA A 182 10.60 -26.85 7.69
N ALA A 183 10.38 -26.04 6.65
CA ALA A 183 11.29 -25.86 5.53
C ALA A 183 12.30 -24.70 5.74
N SER A 184 12.37 -24.13 6.96
CA SER A 184 13.14 -22.93 7.31
C SER A 184 12.76 -21.68 6.50
N VAL A 185 11.49 -21.59 6.07
CA VAL A 185 10.91 -20.42 5.41
C VAL A 185 10.01 -19.68 6.41
N VAL A 186 9.77 -18.39 6.19
CA VAL A 186 8.79 -17.55 6.93
C VAL A 186 7.85 -16.93 5.89
N HIS A 187 6.55 -16.84 6.17
CA HIS A 187 5.55 -16.38 5.22
C HIS A 187 5.58 -14.86 5.02
N ARG A 188 5.81 -14.10 6.10
CA ARG A 188 6.01 -12.63 6.17
C ARG A 188 4.80 -11.76 5.84
N ASP A 189 3.79 -12.29 5.14
CA ASP A 189 2.55 -11.57 4.78
C ASP A 189 1.35 -12.53 4.93
N VAL A 190 0.91 -12.76 6.18
CA VAL A 190 -0.26 -13.60 6.49
C VAL A 190 -1.47 -12.71 6.73
N LYS A 191 -2.46 -12.80 5.84
CA LYS A 191 -3.70 -11.99 5.86
C LYS A 191 -4.79 -12.63 5.01
N PRO A 192 -6.09 -12.24 5.13
CA PRO A 192 -7.17 -12.78 4.30
C PRO A 192 -6.95 -12.69 2.78
N GLY A 193 -6.22 -11.69 2.29
CA GLY A 193 -5.86 -11.61 0.86
C GLY A 193 -4.95 -12.75 0.37
N ASN A 194 -4.13 -13.31 1.27
CA ASN A 194 -3.10 -14.31 0.96
C ASN A 194 -3.53 -15.73 1.40
N VAL A 195 -4.82 -15.93 1.70
CA VAL A 195 -5.42 -17.24 1.96
C VAL A 195 -6.52 -17.47 0.94
N LEU A 196 -6.40 -18.50 0.11
CA LEU A 196 -7.45 -18.92 -0.81
C LEU A 196 -8.29 -20.04 -0.19
N VAL A 197 -9.61 -19.93 -0.28
CA VAL A 197 -10.56 -20.92 0.24
C VAL A 197 -11.36 -21.50 -0.92
N ARG A 198 -11.32 -22.83 -1.03
CA ARG A 198 -12.08 -23.62 -2.02
C ARG A 198 -13.50 -23.90 -1.51
N ASP A 199 -14.42 -24.18 -2.42
CA ASP A 199 -15.82 -24.45 -2.06
C ASP A 199 -16.04 -25.77 -1.29
N ASP A 200 -15.02 -26.65 -1.21
CA ASP A 200 -15.00 -27.81 -0.31
C ASP A 200 -14.40 -27.50 1.09
N GLY A 201 -14.13 -26.23 1.38
CA GLY A 201 -13.63 -25.75 2.66
C GLY A 201 -12.11 -25.75 2.82
N LEU A 202 -11.35 -26.27 1.84
CA LEU A 202 -9.88 -26.28 1.93
C LEU A 202 -9.31 -24.85 1.82
N ALA A 203 -8.67 -24.39 2.89
CA ALA A 203 -7.94 -23.12 2.96
C ALA A 203 -6.45 -23.35 2.64
N ILE A 204 -5.88 -22.50 1.78
CA ILE A 204 -4.55 -22.65 1.19
C ILE A 204 -3.80 -21.32 1.26
N LEU A 205 -2.61 -21.31 1.87
CA LEU A 205 -1.70 -20.17 1.84
C LEU A 205 -1.10 -19.96 0.44
N VAL A 206 -1.11 -18.70 -0.01
CA VAL A 206 -0.47 -18.20 -1.23
C VAL A 206 0.41 -17.00 -0.92
N ASP A 207 1.24 -16.57 -1.87
CA ASP A 207 1.92 -15.27 -1.84
C ASP A 207 2.82 -14.99 -0.60
N PHE A 208 3.84 -15.85 -0.47
CA PHE A 208 5.02 -15.62 0.35
C PHE A 208 5.68 -14.26 0.08
N GLY A 209 6.04 -13.53 1.13
CA GLY A 209 6.69 -12.21 1.08
C GLY A 209 8.17 -12.24 0.68
N ILE A 210 8.49 -12.78 -0.50
CA ILE A 210 9.88 -13.07 -0.94
C ILE A 210 10.73 -11.78 -1.16
N ALA A 211 10.09 -10.63 -1.36
CA ALA A 211 10.77 -9.37 -1.70
C ALA A 211 10.87 -8.34 -0.55
N THR A 212 10.14 -8.52 0.57
CA THR A 212 9.78 -7.39 1.44
C THR A 212 10.85 -6.93 2.45
N PHE A 213 11.75 -7.82 2.92
CA PHE A 213 12.43 -7.54 4.20
C PHE A 213 13.77 -6.77 4.17
N GLU A 214 14.30 -6.34 3.03
CA GLU A 214 15.27 -5.22 3.06
C GLU A 214 14.56 -3.86 3.25
N GLY A 215 13.22 -3.80 3.11
CA GLY A 215 12.42 -2.62 3.38
C GLY A 215 12.31 -2.28 4.87
N ALA A 216 11.80 -3.17 5.72
CA ALA A 216 11.40 -2.84 7.10
C ALA A 216 12.51 -2.17 7.96
N ALA A 217 13.76 -2.59 7.83
CA ALA A 217 14.91 -2.00 8.53
C ALA A 217 15.33 -0.62 8.00
N GLN A 218 14.84 -0.20 6.83
CA GLN A 218 14.89 1.20 6.33
C GLN A 218 13.61 1.96 6.72
N VAL A 219 12.45 1.31 6.57
CA VAL A 219 11.11 1.94 6.71
C VAL A 219 10.79 2.41 8.14
N THR A 220 11.46 1.87 9.16
CA THR A 220 11.47 2.42 10.52
C THR A 220 12.03 3.86 10.64
N ARG A 221 12.41 4.51 9.52
CA ARG A 221 12.61 5.96 9.41
C ARG A 221 11.64 6.66 8.45
N SER A 222 11.38 6.09 7.27
CA SER A 222 10.55 6.72 6.23
C SER A 222 9.04 6.68 6.48
N GLY A 223 8.56 5.80 7.37
CA GLY A 223 7.14 5.70 7.73
C GLY A 223 6.32 4.79 6.80
N SER A 224 6.47 4.90 5.48
CA SER A 224 5.67 4.14 4.51
C SER A 224 6.16 2.69 4.32
N VAL A 225 5.31 1.70 4.66
CA VAL A 225 5.53 0.28 4.35
C VAL A 225 4.94 -0.07 2.99
N ILE A 226 5.73 -0.74 2.14
CA ILE A 226 5.20 -1.50 1.00
C ILE A 226 4.53 -2.76 1.57
N GLY A 227 3.22 -2.69 1.81
CA GLY A 227 2.45 -3.78 2.41
C GLY A 227 1.15 -3.33 3.06
N THR A 228 0.66 -4.09 4.04
CA THR A 228 -0.53 -3.75 4.83
C THR A 228 -0.12 -3.72 6.31
N PRO A 229 0.17 -2.54 6.90
CA PRO A 229 0.92 -2.47 8.16
C PRO A 229 0.19 -3.11 9.36
N ALA A 230 -1.15 -3.19 9.34
CA ALA A 230 -1.97 -3.74 10.42
C ALA A 230 -1.68 -5.21 10.81
N TYR A 231 -0.99 -5.98 9.96
CA TYR A 231 -0.61 -7.38 10.23
C TYR A 231 0.83 -7.54 10.76
N LEU A 232 1.62 -6.46 10.83
CA LEU A 232 3.01 -6.52 11.26
C LEU A 232 3.13 -6.73 12.77
N ALA A 233 4.08 -7.57 13.17
CA ALA A 233 4.32 -7.91 14.57
C ALA A 233 5.19 -6.86 15.30
N PRO A 234 4.98 -6.60 16.60
CA PRO A 234 5.60 -5.48 17.32
C PRO A 234 7.13 -5.49 17.29
N GLU A 235 7.74 -6.67 17.31
CA GLU A 235 9.19 -6.86 17.25
C GLU A 235 9.82 -6.45 15.91
N LEU A 236 9.02 -6.23 14.86
CA LEU A 236 9.48 -5.76 13.55
C LEU A 236 9.63 -4.24 13.48
N PHE A 237 8.98 -3.49 14.38
CA PHE A 237 9.15 -2.03 14.50
C PHE A 237 10.37 -1.64 15.37
N ALA A 238 11.02 -2.61 16.02
CA ALA A 238 12.13 -2.37 16.93
C ALA A 238 13.42 -1.98 16.18
N PRO A 239 14.12 -0.89 16.58
CA PRO A 239 15.41 -0.54 15.99
C PRO A 239 16.43 -1.68 16.12
N GLY A 240 16.91 -2.20 14.98
CA GLY A 240 17.82 -3.35 14.94
C GLY A 240 17.14 -4.72 14.99
N SER A 241 15.83 -4.80 14.69
CA SER A 241 15.11 -6.08 14.55
C SER A 241 15.83 -7.04 13.61
N ALA A 242 15.96 -8.31 14.02
CA ALA A 242 16.52 -9.39 13.21
C ALA A 242 15.58 -9.83 12.06
N GLY A 243 14.33 -9.39 12.07
CA GLY A 243 13.35 -9.61 11.02
C GLY A 243 12.31 -10.70 11.30
N PRO A 244 11.53 -11.08 10.27
CA PRO A 244 10.39 -11.96 10.42
C PRO A 244 10.85 -13.36 10.75
N ASN A 245 10.10 -13.97 11.64
CA ASN A 245 10.38 -15.24 12.26
C ASN A 245 9.05 -16.00 12.43
N ALA A 246 9.10 -17.23 12.95
CA ALA A 246 7.88 -18.03 13.12
C ALA A 246 6.82 -17.34 14.01
N ALA A 247 7.23 -16.62 15.06
CA ALA A 247 6.31 -15.90 15.95
C ALA A 247 5.67 -14.67 15.29
N SER A 248 6.32 -14.02 14.33
CA SER A 248 5.70 -12.90 13.58
C SER A 248 4.61 -13.37 12.61
N ASP A 249 4.75 -14.57 12.00
CA ASP A 249 3.66 -15.17 11.21
C ASP A 249 2.47 -15.57 12.11
N LEU A 250 2.74 -16.01 13.36
CA LEU A 250 1.71 -16.35 14.34
C LEU A 250 0.95 -15.11 14.85
N TRP A 251 1.63 -13.98 15.03
CA TRP A 251 0.96 -12.69 15.27
C TRP A 251 0.02 -12.31 14.12
N ALA A 252 0.49 -12.40 12.88
CA ALA A 252 -0.30 -12.08 11.70
C ALA A 252 -1.50 -13.03 11.50
N LEU A 253 -1.39 -14.30 11.92
CA LEU A 253 -2.52 -15.23 12.07
C LEU A 253 -3.50 -14.78 13.17
N GLY A 254 -3.01 -14.24 14.30
CA GLY A 254 -3.84 -13.65 15.35
C GLY A 254 -4.66 -12.45 14.85
N ILE A 255 -4.02 -11.54 14.11
CA ILE A 255 -4.68 -10.40 13.44
C ILE A 255 -5.74 -10.91 12.45
N THR A 256 -5.38 -11.90 11.63
CA THR A 256 -6.30 -12.54 10.67
C THR A 256 -7.52 -13.14 11.37
N LEU A 257 -7.33 -13.94 12.43
CA LEU A 257 -8.41 -14.56 13.20
C LEU A 257 -9.35 -13.53 13.84
N TYR A 258 -8.80 -12.45 14.40
CA TYR A 258 -9.60 -11.34 14.91
C TYR A 258 -10.44 -10.69 13.81
N GLU A 259 -9.83 -10.40 12.66
CA GLU A 259 -10.49 -9.76 11.53
C GLU A 259 -11.64 -10.61 10.99
N LEU A 260 -11.48 -11.94 10.89
CA LEU A 260 -12.56 -12.84 10.47
C LEU A 260 -13.79 -12.73 11.37
N VAL A 261 -13.64 -12.63 12.70
CA VAL A 261 -14.78 -12.59 13.63
C VAL A 261 -15.29 -11.17 13.95
N LYS A 262 -14.53 -10.12 13.61
CA LYS A 262 -14.90 -8.70 13.87
C LYS A 262 -15.17 -7.85 12.62
N GLY A 263 -14.76 -8.31 11.43
CA GLY A 263 -14.90 -7.56 10.17
C GLY A 263 -13.99 -6.33 10.09
N ARG A 264 -12.94 -6.28 10.92
CA ARG A 264 -11.93 -5.21 11.02
C ARG A 264 -10.70 -5.74 11.76
N VAL A 265 -9.52 -5.22 11.44
CA VAL A 265 -8.29 -5.45 12.22
C VAL A 265 -8.39 -4.86 13.65
N PRO A 266 -7.62 -5.36 14.64
CA PRO A 266 -7.65 -4.82 16.01
C PRO A 266 -6.87 -3.51 16.12
N PHE A 267 -5.70 -3.44 15.48
CA PHE A 267 -4.82 -2.28 15.47
C PHE A 267 -4.86 -1.65 14.07
N GLY A 268 -5.71 -0.65 13.91
CA GLY A 268 -5.85 0.09 12.65
C GLY A 268 -4.72 1.09 12.42
N GLY A 269 -4.58 1.52 11.17
CA GLY A 269 -3.66 2.57 10.72
C GLY A 269 -3.52 2.52 9.21
N GLY A 270 -3.38 3.68 8.57
CA GLY A 270 -2.82 3.77 7.22
C GLY A 270 -1.30 3.57 7.26
N GLU A 271 -0.65 4.14 8.28
CA GLU A 271 0.81 4.14 8.41
C GLU A 271 1.34 3.19 9.50
N VAL A 272 2.61 2.80 9.37
CA VAL A 272 3.31 1.90 10.30
C VAL A 272 3.31 2.43 11.73
N TRP A 273 3.57 3.73 11.89
CA TRP A 273 3.66 4.37 13.20
C TRP A 273 2.30 4.45 13.90
N GLU A 274 1.19 4.55 13.15
CA GLU A 274 -0.17 4.52 13.72
C GLU A 274 -0.48 3.14 14.29
N VAL A 275 -0.16 2.08 13.54
CA VAL A 275 -0.33 0.69 14.01
C VAL A 275 0.54 0.44 15.24
N GLN A 276 1.80 0.88 15.23
CA GLN A 276 2.71 0.76 16.38
C GLN A 276 2.21 1.51 17.62
N GLU A 277 1.73 2.75 17.47
CA GLU A 277 1.19 3.54 18.58
C GLU A 277 -0.14 2.96 19.09
N ASN A 278 -1.01 2.45 18.22
CA ASN A 278 -2.24 1.78 18.62
C ASN A 278 -1.98 0.49 19.39
N ILE A 279 -1.00 -0.33 18.97
CA ILE A 279 -0.52 -1.49 19.75
C ILE A 279 0.01 -1.04 21.13
N ARG A 280 0.74 0.09 21.18
CA ARG A 280 1.34 0.59 22.43
C ARG A 280 0.31 1.21 23.39
N GLN A 281 -0.77 1.79 22.87
CA GLN A 281 -1.83 2.46 23.65
C GLN A 281 -2.99 1.54 24.02
N SER A 282 -3.22 0.47 23.27
CA SER A 282 -4.31 -0.49 23.49
C SER A 282 -3.90 -1.89 23.03
N PRO A 283 -2.94 -2.54 23.72
CA PRO A 283 -2.40 -3.85 23.33
C PRO A 283 -3.43 -4.98 23.41
N ASP A 284 -4.38 -4.90 24.34
CA ASP A 284 -5.48 -5.87 24.47
C ASP A 284 -6.60 -5.56 23.45
N PRO A 285 -6.89 -6.46 22.49
CA PRO A 285 -7.93 -6.26 21.50
C PRO A 285 -9.34 -6.46 22.09
N ASP A 286 -10.36 -5.81 21.51
CA ASP A 286 -11.76 -6.03 21.87
C ASP A 286 -12.22 -7.44 21.45
N LEU A 287 -12.33 -8.38 22.39
CA LEU A 287 -12.78 -9.75 22.12
C LEU A 287 -14.28 -9.98 22.43
N GLN A 288 -15.08 -8.93 22.63
CA GLN A 288 -16.51 -9.06 22.92
C GLN A 288 -17.26 -9.71 21.75
N GLY A 289 -17.89 -10.88 22.00
CA GLY A 289 -18.63 -11.65 20.99
C GLY A 289 -17.82 -12.72 20.26
N ALA A 290 -16.51 -12.82 20.50
CA ALA A 290 -15.62 -13.87 19.98
C ALA A 290 -15.22 -14.84 21.10
N TRP A 291 -16.18 -15.37 21.85
CA TRP A 291 -15.93 -16.06 23.13
C TRP A 291 -15.35 -17.47 23.04
N LEU A 292 -15.30 -18.08 21.85
CA LEU A 292 -14.59 -19.33 21.61
C LEU A 292 -13.15 -19.05 21.17
N LEU A 293 -12.96 -18.09 20.26
CA LEU A 293 -11.63 -17.77 19.70
C LEU A 293 -10.80 -16.80 20.57
N ALA A 294 -11.42 -16.08 21.50
CA ALA A 294 -10.74 -15.10 22.36
C ALA A 294 -9.42 -15.60 23.00
N PRO A 295 -9.33 -16.81 23.61
CA PRO A 295 -8.08 -17.27 24.20
C PRO A 295 -6.96 -17.50 23.17
N VAL A 296 -7.32 -17.93 21.95
CA VAL A 296 -6.36 -18.15 20.85
C VAL A 296 -5.87 -16.80 20.32
N ILE A 297 -6.79 -15.88 20.04
CA ILE A 297 -6.47 -14.55 19.52
C ILE A 297 -5.62 -13.77 20.53
N GLN A 298 -5.98 -13.80 21.82
CA GLN A 298 -5.20 -13.12 22.86
C GLN A 298 -3.78 -13.70 22.98
N GLY A 299 -3.63 -15.04 22.96
CA GLY A 299 -2.31 -15.68 23.02
C GLY A 299 -1.43 -15.41 21.79
N LEU A 300 -2.02 -15.36 20.59
CA LEU A 300 -1.29 -15.02 19.36
C LEU A 300 -0.93 -13.52 19.28
N LEU A 301 -1.68 -12.66 19.96
CA LEU A 301 -1.46 -11.21 20.01
C LEU A 301 -0.75 -10.73 21.30
N ILE A 302 -0.03 -11.62 21.98
CA ILE A 302 0.97 -11.22 22.99
C ILE A 302 2.11 -10.49 22.26
N THR A 303 2.48 -9.31 22.77
CA THR A 303 3.41 -8.40 22.11
C THR A 303 4.86 -8.90 22.17
N ASP A 304 5.29 -9.54 23.25
CA ASP A 304 6.60 -10.21 23.32
C ASP A 304 6.57 -11.55 22.54
N PRO A 305 7.40 -11.73 21.49
CA PRO A 305 7.43 -12.96 20.70
C PRO A 305 7.95 -14.20 21.48
N ALA A 306 8.56 -14.03 22.66
CA ALA A 306 8.99 -15.13 23.53
C ALA A 306 7.88 -15.62 24.48
N GLU A 307 6.89 -14.78 24.80
CA GLU A 307 5.69 -15.15 25.57
C GLU A 307 4.49 -15.51 24.67
N ARG A 308 4.58 -15.20 23.37
CA ARG A 308 3.54 -15.45 22.37
C ARG A 308 3.23 -16.93 22.18
N LEU A 309 1.94 -17.24 22.01
CA LEU A 309 1.41 -18.59 21.88
C LEU A 309 2.05 -19.35 20.71
N ASP A 310 2.67 -20.49 21.01
CA ASP A 310 3.37 -21.31 20.02
C ASP A 310 2.41 -22.09 19.09
N ALA A 311 2.94 -22.51 17.94
CA ALA A 311 2.16 -23.18 16.90
C ALA A 311 1.58 -24.55 17.32
N SER A 312 2.12 -25.22 18.34
CA SER A 312 1.56 -26.47 18.89
C SER A 312 0.38 -26.17 19.81
N THR A 313 0.53 -25.22 20.73
CA THR A 313 -0.50 -24.88 21.70
C THR A 313 -1.69 -24.18 21.02
N ALA A 314 -1.44 -23.30 20.05
CA ALA A 314 -2.49 -22.73 19.19
C ALA A 314 -3.28 -23.81 18.42
N GLU A 315 -2.62 -24.86 17.93
CA GLU A 315 -3.27 -25.96 17.20
C GLU A 315 -4.19 -26.80 18.10
N VAL A 316 -3.81 -26.99 19.37
CA VAL A 316 -4.67 -27.64 20.38
C VAL A 316 -5.91 -26.78 20.66
N MET A 317 -5.72 -25.50 20.98
CA MET A 317 -6.82 -24.61 21.35
C MET A 317 -7.81 -24.38 20.18
N LEU A 318 -7.32 -24.30 18.93
CA LEU A 318 -8.19 -24.24 17.75
C LEU A 318 -9.01 -25.53 17.57
N ARG A 319 -8.45 -26.71 17.83
CA ARG A 319 -9.23 -27.97 17.85
C ARG A 319 -10.26 -28.00 18.97
N GLU A 320 -9.97 -27.42 20.14
CA GLU A 320 -10.93 -27.31 21.24
C GLU A 320 -12.14 -26.44 20.87
N VAL A 321 -11.95 -25.34 20.14
CA VAL A 321 -13.07 -24.53 19.58
C VAL A 321 -13.96 -25.36 18.66
N LEU A 322 -13.36 -26.15 17.76
CA LEU A 322 -14.10 -27.03 16.85
C LEU A 322 -14.86 -28.13 17.63
N ALA A 323 -14.22 -28.76 18.62
CA ALA A 323 -14.84 -29.77 19.47
C ALA A 323 -15.93 -29.22 20.41
N ALA A 324 -15.84 -27.95 20.82
CA ALA A 324 -16.84 -27.28 21.63
C ALA A 324 -18.11 -26.92 20.83
N SER A 325 -18.01 -26.83 19.50
CA SER A 325 -19.07 -26.29 18.63
C SER A 325 -20.37 -27.12 18.62
N PRO A 326 -20.35 -28.47 18.51
CA PRO A 326 -21.56 -29.29 18.68
C PRO A 326 -22.12 -29.23 20.11
N THR A 327 -21.23 -29.11 21.09
CA THR A 327 -21.56 -29.23 22.51
C THR A 327 -22.21 -27.97 23.07
N ARG A 328 -21.76 -26.77 22.66
CA ARG A 328 -22.20 -25.51 23.27
C ARG A 328 -23.65 -25.13 22.88
N GLN A 329 -24.17 -25.56 21.71
CA GLN A 329 -25.60 -25.40 21.41
C GLN A 329 -26.50 -26.22 22.36
N ALA A 330 -26.14 -27.50 22.59
CA ALA A 330 -26.86 -28.35 23.54
C ALA A 330 -26.76 -27.82 24.99
N VAL A 331 -25.59 -27.34 25.39
CA VAL A 331 -25.37 -26.77 26.73
C VAL A 331 -26.05 -25.42 26.91
N GLN A 332 -26.14 -24.55 25.89
CA GLN A 332 -26.88 -23.28 25.99
C GLN A 332 -28.40 -23.52 26.13
N ALA A 333 -28.96 -24.51 25.40
CA ALA A 333 -30.34 -24.93 25.59
C ALA A 333 -30.62 -25.46 27.02
N ALA A 334 -29.65 -26.14 27.64
CA ALA A 334 -29.75 -26.62 29.02
C ALA A 334 -29.48 -25.53 30.09
N ALA A 335 -28.59 -24.58 29.80
CA ALA A 335 -28.16 -23.54 30.73
C ALA A 335 -29.24 -22.48 31.02
N ALA A 336 -30.20 -22.30 30.10
CA ALA A 336 -31.36 -21.43 30.28
C ALA A 336 -32.30 -21.83 31.44
N VAL A 337 -32.04 -22.95 32.12
CA VAL A 337 -32.96 -23.60 33.07
C VAL A 337 -32.48 -23.56 34.54
N ARG A 338 -31.28 -23.02 34.85
CA ARG A 338 -30.75 -23.00 36.25
C ARG A 338 -30.03 -21.71 36.68
N PRO A 339 -30.27 -21.20 37.91
CA PRO A 339 -29.55 -20.06 38.47
C PRO A 339 -28.18 -20.45 39.10
N PRO A 340 -27.25 -19.49 39.25
CA PRO A 340 -25.89 -19.76 39.72
C PRO A 340 -25.77 -19.95 41.24
N ARG A 341 -24.65 -20.54 41.67
CA ARG A 341 -24.15 -20.57 43.07
C ARG A 341 -22.65 -20.23 43.10
N THR A 342 -22.18 -19.80 44.27
CA THR A 342 -20.92 -19.07 44.46
C THR A 342 -19.70 -19.93 44.81
N ALA A 343 -18.52 -19.34 44.62
CA ALA A 343 -17.15 -19.87 44.73
C ALA A 343 -16.74 -20.53 46.08
N SER A 344 -15.63 -21.29 46.05
CA SER A 344 -14.73 -21.56 47.18
C SER A 344 -13.34 -22.05 46.72
N GLU A 345 -12.30 -21.58 47.42
CA GLU A 345 -10.86 -21.94 47.46
C GLU A 345 -10.42 -21.76 48.96
N PRO A 346 -9.17 -21.99 49.46
CA PRO A 346 -7.88 -22.35 48.83
C PRO A 346 -7.00 -23.44 49.57
N ASP A 347 -5.76 -23.69 49.06
CA ASP A 347 -4.48 -24.03 49.78
C ASP A 347 -4.30 -25.36 50.59
N PRO A 348 -3.11 -25.75 51.15
CA PRO A 348 -1.68 -25.34 50.93
C PRO A 348 -0.54 -26.44 50.94
N GLY A 349 0.59 -26.21 50.23
CA GLY A 349 2.01 -26.62 50.53
C GLY A 349 2.44 -28.12 50.69
N PRO A 350 3.72 -28.46 51.07
CA PRO A 350 4.98 -27.66 51.14
C PRO A 350 6.37 -28.34 50.79
N ALA A 351 7.39 -27.53 50.38
CA ALA A 351 8.85 -27.47 50.73
C ALA A 351 9.93 -28.63 50.65
N SER A 352 11.22 -28.20 50.57
CA SER A 352 12.55 -28.87 50.92
C SER A 352 13.21 -29.85 49.88
N GLU A 353 14.56 -30.04 49.68
CA GLU A 353 15.84 -29.27 49.79
C GLU A 353 17.02 -29.98 49.00
N ALA A 354 18.29 -29.52 49.07
CA ALA A 354 19.48 -29.93 48.26
C ALA A 354 20.52 -30.85 49.04
N PRO A 355 21.87 -31.02 48.76
CA PRO A 355 22.79 -30.61 47.65
C PRO A 355 23.94 -31.63 47.21
N GLY A 356 24.89 -31.21 46.33
CA GLY A 356 26.24 -31.82 46.05
C GLY A 356 26.56 -32.06 44.53
N SER A 357 27.64 -31.61 43.85
CA SER A 357 29.15 -31.64 44.00
C SER A 357 29.83 -32.85 43.29
N VAL A 358 31.10 -32.90 42.79
CA VAL A 358 32.39 -32.13 42.96
C VAL A 358 33.32 -32.26 41.70
N GLU A 359 34.26 -31.31 41.46
CA GLU A 359 35.60 -31.42 40.73
C GLU A 359 35.69 -31.88 39.22
N ALA A 360 36.72 -31.58 38.39
CA ALA A 360 37.97 -30.76 38.44
C ALA A 360 38.53 -30.37 37.01
N ASP A 361 39.53 -29.46 36.96
CA ASP A 361 40.35 -28.97 35.81
C ASP A 361 41.73 -29.72 35.70
N PRO A 362 42.75 -29.46 34.80
CA PRO A 362 43.08 -28.21 34.05
C PRO A 362 43.65 -28.30 32.58
N ASP A 363 43.94 -27.11 32.03
CA ASP A 363 44.71 -26.68 30.81
C ASP A 363 46.27 -26.89 30.95
N PRO A 364 47.25 -26.32 30.16
CA PRO A 364 47.25 -25.54 28.90
C PRO A 364 48.40 -25.84 27.87
N ASP A 365 48.44 -25.11 26.73
CA ASP A 365 49.58 -24.41 26.05
C ASP A 365 49.38 -24.33 24.50
N ALA A 366 49.57 -23.26 23.70
CA ALA A 366 50.17 -21.89 23.78
C ALA A 366 51.49 -21.69 23.00
N SER A 367 51.47 -20.87 21.91
CA SER A 367 52.52 -19.86 21.53
C SER A 367 52.35 -19.27 20.12
N ALA A 368 52.76 -18.00 19.95
CA ALA A 368 53.03 -17.30 18.66
C ALA A 368 54.52 -16.87 18.62
N PRO A 369 55.12 -16.18 17.60
CA PRO A 369 54.73 -14.83 17.12
C PRO A 369 55.05 -14.53 15.62
N ALA A 370 55.07 -13.23 15.24
CA ALA A 370 55.52 -12.66 13.94
C ALA A 370 56.70 -11.65 14.18
N PRO A 371 57.09 -10.67 13.31
CA PRO A 371 56.90 -10.41 11.86
C PRO A 371 58.23 -10.03 11.10
N ALA A 372 58.21 -9.67 9.79
CA ALA A 372 59.20 -8.75 9.12
C ALA A 372 58.93 -8.45 7.61
N THR A 373 59.59 -7.41 7.04
CA THR A 373 59.56 -6.95 5.62
C THR A 373 61.00 -6.57 5.12
N PRO A 374 61.26 -5.79 4.03
CA PRO A 374 61.15 -6.10 2.58
C PRO A 374 62.43 -5.83 1.72
N SER A 375 62.51 -6.32 0.45
CA SER A 375 63.30 -5.77 -0.73
C SER A 375 63.37 -6.81 -1.89
N GLY A 376 63.77 -6.54 -3.16
CA GLY A 376 63.97 -5.29 -3.92
C GLY A 376 64.68 -5.44 -5.32
N LYS A 377 64.37 -4.55 -6.29
CA LYS A 377 65.15 -4.12 -7.50
C LYS A 377 65.35 -5.02 -8.79
N ARG A 378 64.51 -4.73 -9.81
CA ARG A 378 64.81 -4.25 -11.20
C ARG A 378 65.72 -5.00 -12.25
N SER A 379 65.12 -5.19 -13.45
CA SER A 379 65.65 -4.94 -14.84
C SER A 379 66.52 -6.04 -15.52
N PRO A 380 66.75 -6.07 -16.88
CA PRO A 380 66.52 -5.03 -17.90
C PRO A 380 65.84 -5.43 -19.25
N ARG A 381 65.84 -4.47 -20.20
CA ARG A 381 65.04 -4.29 -21.45
C ARG A 381 65.52 -5.12 -22.67
N ARG A 382 64.63 -5.37 -23.67
CA ARG A 382 64.74 -4.79 -25.04
C ARG A 382 63.52 -5.00 -25.97
N ARG A 383 63.43 -4.06 -26.94
CA ARG A 383 62.53 -3.87 -28.12
C ARG A 383 62.42 -5.16 -28.99
N GLY A 384 61.39 -5.45 -29.78
CA GLY A 384 60.46 -4.61 -30.60
C GLY A 384 61.00 -4.46 -32.05
N PRO A 385 60.20 -4.31 -33.14
CA PRO A 385 58.76 -3.99 -33.25
C PRO A 385 57.94 -4.98 -34.17
N TRP A 386 56.69 -4.64 -34.51
CA TRP A 386 56.14 -4.63 -35.89
C TRP A 386 54.76 -3.96 -35.91
N ILE A 387 54.59 -2.87 -36.68
CA ILE A 387 53.31 -2.16 -36.85
C ILE A 387 52.81 -2.45 -38.27
N ALA A 388 51.70 -3.18 -38.39
CA ALA A 388 51.03 -3.44 -39.68
C ALA A 388 49.53 -3.81 -39.52
N ALA A 389 49.17 -4.61 -38.51
CA ALA A 389 47.84 -5.21 -38.39
C ALA A 389 46.70 -4.26 -37.96
N ALA A 390 47.01 -3.09 -37.38
CA ALA A 390 46.01 -2.25 -36.71
C ALA A 390 45.04 -1.51 -37.66
N ALA A 391 45.45 -1.20 -38.90
CA ALA A 391 44.66 -0.36 -39.79
C ALA A 391 43.42 -1.07 -40.39
N ALA A 392 43.53 -2.36 -40.70
CA ALA A 392 42.45 -3.11 -41.34
C ALA A 392 41.27 -3.40 -40.38
N LEU A 393 41.56 -3.60 -39.08
CA LEU A 393 40.55 -3.93 -38.09
C LEU A 393 39.58 -2.77 -37.84
N CYS A 394 40.08 -1.53 -37.80
CA CYS A 394 39.27 -0.34 -37.54
C CYS A 394 38.22 -0.08 -38.63
N ALA A 395 38.53 -0.35 -39.90
CA ALA A 395 37.57 -0.16 -40.99
C ALA A 395 36.40 -1.16 -40.92
N ALA A 396 36.69 -2.42 -40.59
CA ALA A 396 35.66 -3.45 -40.39
C ALA A 396 34.81 -3.16 -39.14
N LEU A 397 35.43 -2.71 -38.05
CA LEU A 397 34.74 -2.32 -36.81
C LEU A 397 33.82 -1.11 -37.01
N LEU A 398 34.22 -0.10 -37.79
CA LEU A 398 33.36 1.07 -38.07
C LEU A 398 32.16 0.73 -38.97
N ALA A 399 32.32 -0.20 -39.91
CA ALA A 399 31.21 -0.66 -40.74
C ALA A 399 30.19 -1.50 -39.93
N THR A 400 30.65 -2.33 -39.00
CA THR A 400 29.76 -3.14 -38.15
C THR A 400 29.12 -2.33 -37.02
N THR A 401 29.83 -1.37 -36.40
CA THR A 401 29.17 -0.44 -35.47
C THR A 401 28.18 0.47 -36.18
N GLY A 402 28.44 0.90 -37.43
CA GLY A 402 27.46 1.64 -38.22
C GLY A 402 26.12 0.92 -38.40
N TRP A 403 26.14 -0.40 -38.60
CA TRP A 403 24.93 -1.23 -38.75
C TRP A 403 24.29 -1.65 -37.41
N LEU A 404 25.06 -1.73 -36.33
CA LEU A 404 24.55 -2.04 -34.99
C LEU A 404 24.01 -0.82 -34.24
N VAL A 405 24.61 0.36 -34.42
CA VAL A 405 24.11 1.63 -33.87
C VAL A 405 22.82 2.06 -34.57
N ALA A 406 22.69 1.79 -35.88
CA ALA A 406 21.43 1.90 -36.61
C ALA A 406 20.35 0.86 -36.21
N LYS A 407 20.51 0.22 -35.04
CA LYS A 407 19.58 -0.77 -34.49
C LYS A 407 19.32 -0.62 -32.98
N ASP A 408 19.81 0.46 -32.36
CA ASP A 408 19.43 0.87 -30.99
C ASP A 408 18.52 2.11 -31.00
N GLU A 409 17.75 2.31 -32.08
CA GLU A 409 16.50 3.06 -32.06
C GLU A 409 15.48 2.30 -31.19
N LYS A 410 15.65 2.43 -29.87
CA LYS A 410 14.60 2.09 -28.90
C LYS A 410 13.38 2.93 -29.24
N SER A 411 12.23 2.27 -29.34
CA SER A 411 11.06 2.79 -30.02
C SER A 411 10.60 4.15 -29.52
N ASP A 412 10.58 5.14 -30.41
CA ASP A 412 9.79 6.38 -30.27
C ASP A 412 8.28 6.11 -30.44
N ALA A 413 7.80 5.06 -29.79
CA ALA A 413 6.38 4.76 -29.65
C ALA A 413 5.78 5.77 -28.64
N PRO A 414 4.68 6.47 -28.98
CA PRO A 414 4.06 7.43 -28.07
C PRO A 414 3.61 6.76 -26.77
N TRP A 415 3.65 7.46 -25.63
CA TRP A 415 3.32 6.89 -24.31
C TRP A 415 1.97 6.16 -24.27
N LYS A 416 0.95 6.72 -24.94
CA LYS A 416 -0.39 6.13 -25.09
C LYS A 416 -0.43 4.78 -25.84
N SER A 417 0.56 4.47 -26.67
CA SER A 417 0.60 3.18 -27.40
C SER A 417 0.91 1.99 -26.49
N GLU A 418 1.59 2.23 -25.36
CA GLU A 418 1.85 1.22 -24.32
C GLU A 418 0.85 1.34 -23.15
N HIS A 419 0.33 2.54 -22.89
CA HIS A 419 -0.55 2.86 -21.77
C HIS A 419 -1.92 3.33 -22.26
N SER A 420 -2.95 2.47 -22.19
CA SER A 420 -4.31 2.82 -22.64
C SER A 420 -5.08 3.78 -21.71
N GLN A 421 -4.47 4.22 -20.61
CA GLN A 421 -5.01 5.22 -19.68
C GLN A 421 -3.87 6.08 -19.11
N LEU A 422 -4.16 7.35 -18.82
CA LEU A 422 -3.23 8.25 -18.15
C LEU A 422 -3.62 8.38 -16.68
N LEU A 423 -2.89 7.68 -15.80
CA LEU A 423 -3.12 7.66 -14.37
C LEU A 423 -2.42 8.87 -13.72
N ILE A 424 -3.14 9.71 -12.99
CA ILE A 424 -2.66 10.98 -12.44
C ILE A 424 -3.04 11.12 -10.96
N GLY A 425 -2.07 11.38 -10.09
CA GLY A 425 -2.29 11.70 -8.68
C GLY A 425 -2.65 13.18 -8.48
N ALA A 426 -3.73 13.46 -7.76
CA ALA A 426 -4.19 14.80 -7.40
C ALA A 426 -4.73 14.83 -5.95
N LYS A 427 -4.69 15.99 -5.30
CA LYS A 427 -5.21 16.17 -3.93
C LYS A 427 -6.72 16.39 -3.94
N LYS A 428 -7.49 15.65 -3.15
CA LYS A 428 -8.96 15.83 -3.10
C LYS A 428 -9.44 17.11 -2.41
N ASP A 429 -8.55 17.82 -1.70
CA ASP A 429 -8.87 18.78 -0.63
C ASP A 429 -8.28 20.19 -0.83
N GLN A 430 -7.85 20.57 -2.04
CA GLN A 430 -7.25 21.88 -2.35
C GLN A 430 -8.22 22.79 -3.17
N PRO A 431 -9.07 23.61 -2.54
CA PRO A 431 -10.27 24.15 -3.19
C PRO A 431 -9.94 25.16 -4.31
N GLY A 432 -10.18 24.74 -5.57
CA GLY A 432 -9.89 25.53 -6.77
C GLY A 432 -8.63 25.09 -7.52
N LEU A 433 -7.73 24.34 -6.87
CA LEU A 433 -6.59 23.66 -7.50
C LEU A 433 -6.97 22.24 -7.87
N SER A 434 -7.28 21.40 -6.87
CA SER A 434 -7.78 20.05 -7.05
C SER A 434 -8.80 19.72 -5.95
N PHE A 435 -10.01 19.34 -6.37
CA PHE A 435 -11.12 19.04 -5.47
C PHE A 435 -12.01 17.92 -6.04
N TYR A 436 -12.33 16.94 -5.19
CA TYR A 436 -13.21 15.81 -5.52
C TYR A 436 -14.55 15.94 -4.80
N ASP A 437 -15.64 16.15 -5.55
CA ASP A 437 -17.00 16.06 -5.00
C ASP A 437 -17.43 14.59 -4.95
N ALA A 438 -17.46 14.02 -3.74
CA ALA A 438 -17.83 12.63 -3.50
C ALA A 438 -19.31 12.29 -3.82
N LYS A 439 -20.20 13.29 -3.98
CA LYS A 439 -21.62 13.08 -4.32
C LYS A 439 -21.80 12.90 -5.82
N THR A 440 -21.13 13.72 -6.62
CA THR A 440 -21.14 13.61 -8.10
C THR A 440 -20.06 12.65 -8.62
N LYS A 441 -19.07 12.32 -7.78
CA LYS A 441 -17.84 11.58 -8.11
C LYS A 441 -16.96 12.28 -9.17
N THR A 442 -16.95 13.62 -9.16
CA THR A 442 -16.22 14.43 -10.15
C THR A 442 -15.06 15.21 -9.54
N TRP A 443 -13.91 15.14 -10.22
CA TRP A 443 -12.76 16.00 -9.99
C TRP A 443 -12.94 17.37 -10.67
N SER A 444 -12.43 18.43 -10.03
CA SER A 444 -12.51 19.81 -10.52
C SER A 444 -11.37 20.68 -9.99
N GLY A 445 -11.04 21.77 -10.70
CA GLY A 445 -10.01 22.74 -10.32
C GLY A 445 -8.93 22.93 -11.39
N TYR A 446 -7.99 23.85 -11.11
CA TYR A 446 -6.89 24.23 -11.98
C TYR A 446 -5.95 23.06 -12.33
N ASP A 447 -5.45 22.33 -11.33
CA ASP A 447 -4.56 21.17 -11.52
C ASP A 447 -5.27 20.07 -12.33
N ILE A 448 -6.57 19.88 -12.10
CA ILE A 448 -7.41 18.89 -12.80
C ILE A 448 -7.62 19.27 -14.27
N ASP A 449 -7.98 20.52 -14.56
CA ASP A 449 -8.13 20.99 -15.94
C ASP A 449 -6.79 20.97 -16.71
N LEU A 450 -5.68 21.29 -16.04
CA LEU A 450 -4.33 21.18 -16.61
C LEU A 450 -3.98 19.73 -16.92
N ALA A 451 -4.26 18.81 -15.99
CA ALA A 451 -4.05 17.38 -16.17
C ALA A 451 -4.84 16.81 -17.37
N TYR A 452 -6.09 17.25 -17.55
CA TYR A 452 -6.86 16.92 -18.77
C TYR A 452 -6.24 17.51 -20.05
N ALA A 453 -5.76 18.76 -20.02
CA ALA A 453 -5.12 19.37 -21.18
C ALA A 453 -3.78 18.70 -21.56
N ILE A 454 -3.02 18.23 -20.57
CA ILE A 454 -1.82 17.40 -20.80
C ILE A 454 -2.20 16.06 -21.42
N GLY A 455 -3.26 15.41 -20.91
CA GLY A 455 -3.82 14.19 -21.51
C GLY A 455 -4.21 14.39 -22.98
N GLU A 456 -4.99 15.44 -23.27
CA GLU A 456 -5.45 15.79 -24.62
C GLU A 456 -4.27 16.02 -25.59
N ALA A 457 -3.24 16.76 -25.17
CA ALA A 457 -2.02 16.97 -25.95
C ALA A 457 -1.15 15.71 -26.12
N MET A 458 -1.24 14.75 -25.19
CA MET A 458 -0.67 13.40 -25.30
C MET A 458 -1.60 12.42 -26.06
N GLY A 459 -2.71 12.90 -26.62
CA GLY A 459 -3.66 12.12 -27.42
C GLY A 459 -4.65 11.27 -26.63
N TYR A 460 -4.81 11.51 -25.33
CA TYR A 460 -5.81 10.83 -24.47
C TYR A 460 -7.17 11.53 -24.49
N GLU A 461 -8.22 10.73 -24.53
CA GLU A 461 -9.60 11.15 -24.31
C GLU A 461 -9.89 11.34 -22.81
N ARG A 462 -10.91 12.13 -22.48
CA ARG A 462 -11.18 12.51 -21.07
C ARG A 462 -11.60 11.33 -20.17
N ASP A 463 -12.06 10.21 -20.70
CA ASP A 463 -12.35 8.99 -19.94
C ASP A 463 -11.19 7.98 -19.92
N GLU A 464 -10.11 8.23 -20.68
CA GLU A 464 -8.84 7.51 -20.53
C GLU A 464 -7.94 8.14 -19.44
N VAL A 465 -8.14 9.43 -19.12
CA VAL A 465 -7.49 10.09 -17.97
C VAL A 465 -8.16 9.65 -16.66
N ARG A 466 -7.38 9.15 -15.70
CA ARG A 466 -7.87 8.63 -14.41
C ARG A 466 -7.15 9.30 -13.24
N PHE A 467 -7.93 9.82 -12.30
CA PHE A 467 -7.41 10.55 -11.14
C PHE A 467 -7.44 9.69 -9.88
N PHE A 468 -6.33 9.71 -9.15
CA PHE A 468 -6.13 9.03 -7.87
C PHE A 468 -5.86 10.08 -6.79
N ASP A 469 -6.29 9.78 -5.57
CA ASP A 469 -6.20 10.68 -4.42
C ASP A 469 -4.84 10.56 -3.74
N VAL A 470 -4.08 11.65 -3.69
CA VAL A 470 -2.75 11.71 -3.06
C VAL A 470 -2.69 12.80 -1.99
N THR A 471 -1.87 12.61 -0.96
CA THR A 471 -1.65 13.58 0.12
C THR A 471 -0.37 14.39 -0.12
N THR A 472 0.11 15.13 0.89
CA THR A 472 1.46 15.71 0.82
C THR A 472 2.54 14.67 1.11
N GLN A 473 2.24 13.67 1.95
CA GLN A 473 3.18 12.60 2.32
C GLN A 473 3.27 11.50 1.24
N ASN A 474 2.14 10.91 0.81
CA ASN A 474 2.17 9.65 0.04
C ASN A 474 2.34 9.79 -1.49
N ARG A 475 2.42 11.03 -1.99
CA ARG A 475 2.47 11.33 -3.44
C ARG A 475 3.67 10.70 -4.16
N ASP A 476 4.78 10.51 -3.44
CA ASP A 476 6.00 9.90 -3.98
C ASP A 476 5.90 8.38 -3.96
N ASP A 477 5.32 7.77 -2.91
CA ASP A 477 5.00 6.34 -2.90
C ASP A 477 4.10 5.97 -4.08
N GLN A 478 3.07 6.79 -4.38
CA GLN A 478 2.15 6.57 -5.50
C GLN A 478 2.86 6.57 -6.87
N LEU A 479 3.91 7.37 -7.06
CA LEU A 479 4.75 7.37 -8.26
C LEU A 479 5.70 6.16 -8.32
N TRP A 480 6.19 5.69 -7.18
CA TRP A 480 7.17 4.61 -7.10
C TRP A 480 6.52 3.22 -7.14
N ASN A 481 5.38 3.06 -6.47
CA ASN A 481 4.49 1.89 -6.57
C ASN A 481 3.91 1.69 -7.98
N ARG A 482 3.89 2.77 -8.80
CA ARG A 482 3.24 2.84 -10.14
C ARG A 482 1.71 2.91 -10.09
N ASP A 483 1.15 3.31 -8.95
CA ASP A 483 -0.29 3.58 -8.81
C ASP A 483 -0.73 4.74 -9.75
N VAL A 484 0.18 5.69 -10.00
CA VAL A 484 0.00 6.77 -10.98
C VAL A 484 1.23 6.95 -11.89
N HIS A 485 1.01 7.48 -13.10
CA HIS A 485 2.08 7.83 -14.04
C HIS A 485 2.67 9.22 -13.75
N LEU A 486 1.80 10.16 -13.34
CA LEU A 486 2.10 11.56 -13.07
C LEU A 486 1.47 12.00 -11.74
N VAL A 487 2.02 13.02 -11.10
CA VAL A 487 1.36 13.76 -10.00
C VAL A 487 1.24 15.23 -10.36
N ILE A 488 0.01 15.75 -10.26
CA ILE A 488 -0.36 17.15 -10.51
C ILE A 488 -1.22 17.58 -9.32
N ALA A 489 -0.53 17.95 -8.24
CA ALA A 489 -1.10 18.14 -6.91
C ALA A 489 -0.47 19.34 -6.18
N SER A 490 -0.32 20.45 -6.92
CA SER A 490 0.41 21.65 -6.49
C SER A 490 1.78 21.30 -5.89
N TYR A 491 2.57 20.53 -6.67
CA TYR A 491 3.79 19.89 -6.18
C TYR A 491 5.02 20.72 -6.58
N SER A 492 5.63 21.41 -5.60
CA SER A 492 6.78 22.27 -5.88
C SER A 492 8.08 21.53 -6.18
N ILE A 493 8.76 22.00 -7.21
CA ILE A 493 10.06 21.56 -7.69
C ILE A 493 11.11 21.99 -6.67
N THR A 494 11.79 21.02 -6.04
CA THR A 494 12.96 21.31 -5.21
C THR A 494 14.12 20.40 -5.57
N ASP A 495 15.33 20.91 -5.34
CA ASP A 495 16.56 20.19 -5.63
C ASP A 495 16.76 18.98 -4.70
N ASP A 496 16.07 18.93 -3.56
CA ASP A 496 16.10 17.82 -2.61
C ASP A 496 15.09 16.71 -2.98
N ARG A 497 13.89 17.09 -3.48
CA ARG A 497 12.93 16.14 -4.08
C ARG A 497 13.46 15.49 -5.35
N LYS A 498 14.18 16.25 -6.19
CA LYS A 498 14.87 15.71 -7.38
C LYS A 498 15.98 14.71 -7.05
N LYS A 499 16.55 14.77 -5.83
CA LYS A 499 17.64 13.89 -5.38
C LYS A 499 17.18 12.73 -4.49
N GLY A 500 15.98 12.82 -3.90
CA GLY A 500 15.53 11.89 -2.85
C GLY A 500 16.36 12.05 -1.59
N VAL A 501 16.35 13.25 -0.99
CA VAL A 501 17.14 13.54 0.22
C VAL A 501 16.45 13.03 1.48
N GLY A 502 17.20 12.31 2.31
CA GLY A 502 16.70 11.72 3.55
C GLY A 502 15.91 10.46 3.27
N ASP A 503 14.62 10.50 3.60
CA ASP A 503 13.70 9.35 3.50
C ASP A 503 12.73 9.46 2.29
N ALA A 504 12.76 10.57 1.55
CA ALA A 504 11.90 10.79 0.37
C ALA A 504 12.47 10.13 -0.89
N PHE A 505 11.60 9.58 -1.76
CA PHE A 505 12.02 9.02 -3.04
C PHE A 505 12.38 10.12 -4.06
N PRO A 506 13.38 9.92 -4.94
CA PRO A 506 13.68 10.89 -5.98
C PRO A 506 12.56 10.95 -7.03
N VAL A 507 12.11 12.16 -7.34
CA VAL A 507 11.13 12.45 -8.42
C VAL A 507 11.77 13.25 -9.55
N ASP A 508 11.31 13.02 -10.78
CA ASP A 508 11.67 13.84 -11.93
C ASP A 508 10.48 14.77 -12.26
N PHE A 509 10.73 16.00 -12.68
CA PHE A 509 9.70 17.00 -12.91
C PHE A 509 9.61 17.40 -14.38
N ALA A 510 8.43 17.80 -14.82
CA ALA A 510 8.21 18.57 -16.04
C ALA A 510 7.45 19.85 -15.70
N GLY A 511 7.96 21.01 -16.09
CA GLY A 511 7.44 22.30 -15.66
C GLY A 511 8.56 23.33 -15.42
N PRO A 512 8.30 24.35 -14.57
CA PRO A 512 7.05 24.61 -13.86
C PRO A 512 5.82 24.91 -14.73
N TYR A 513 4.63 24.66 -14.19
CA TYR A 513 3.34 25.00 -14.79
C TYR A 513 2.62 26.16 -14.09
N TYR A 514 3.00 26.46 -12.85
CA TYR A 514 2.52 27.59 -12.06
C TYR A 514 3.61 28.03 -11.07
N ALA A 515 3.59 29.28 -10.65
CA ALA A 515 4.45 29.81 -9.59
C ALA A 515 3.57 30.48 -8.53
N ALA A 516 3.60 29.95 -7.30
CA ALA A 516 2.78 30.43 -6.19
C ALA A 516 3.60 31.22 -5.17
N SER A 517 3.00 32.19 -4.46
CA SER A 517 3.69 33.00 -3.46
C SER A 517 3.45 32.48 -2.04
N GLY A 518 4.41 32.63 -1.13
CA GLY A 518 4.25 32.24 0.27
C GLY A 518 3.18 33.05 1.02
N GLY A 519 2.46 32.42 1.96
CA GLY A 519 1.42 33.09 2.73
C GLY A 519 1.05 32.44 4.06
N PHE A 520 0.25 33.16 4.84
CA PHE A 520 -0.31 32.67 6.10
C PHE A 520 -1.84 32.87 6.12
N LEU A 521 -2.59 31.86 6.52
CA LEU A 521 -4.03 31.93 6.77
C LEU A 521 -4.27 32.09 8.27
N VAL A 522 -5.04 33.09 8.68
CA VAL A 522 -5.33 33.37 10.10
C VAL A 522 -6.81 33.56 10.34
N ARG A 523 -7.26 33.33 11.58
CA ARG A 523 -8.62 33.66 12.02
C ARG A 523 -8.92 35.14 11.76
N GLU A 524 -10.06 35.44 11.13
CA GLU A 524 -10.52 36.81 10.85
C GLU A 524 -10.56 37.64 12.15
N LYS A 525 -11.13 37.01 13.20
CA LYS A 525 -11.16 37.50 14.58
C LYS A 525 -10.35 36.56 15.46
N SER A 526 -9.12 36.96 15.77
CA SER A 526 -8.25 36.27 16.73
C SER A 526 -8.86 36.25 18.14
N SER A 527 -8.61 35.19 18.90
CA SER A 527 -9.11 34.99 20.27
C SER A 527 -8.38 35.82 21.34
N HIS A 528 -7.18 36.32 21.04
CA HIS A 528 -6.31 36.99 22.01
C HIS A 528 -5.84 38.38 21.55
N ALA A 529 -5.09 38.45 20.44
CA ALA A 529 -4.55 39.68 19.89
C ALA A 529 -4.72 39.69 18.35
N PRO A 530 -5.04 40.83 17.71
CA PRO A 530 -5.19 40.91 16.27
C PRO A 530 -3.87 40.61 15.55
N ILE A 531 -3.88 39.62 14.65
CA ILE A 531 -2.77 39.32 13.75
C ILE A 531 -3.00 40.13 12.47
N ARG A 532 -2.03 40.95 12.08
CA ARG A 532 -2.08 41.88 10.94
C ARG A 532 -0.97 41.66 9.93
N ASN A 533 0.17 41.15 10.37
CA ASN A 533 1.35 40.82 9.56
C ASN A 533 1.99 39.53 10.09
N PRO A 534 2.75 38.76 9.27
CA PRO A 534 3.41 37.53 9.73
C PRO A 534 4.31 37.73 10.95
N GLY A 535 4.98 38.89 11.08
CA GLY A 535 5.81 39.22 12.25
C GLY A 535 5.05 39.33 13.58
N ASP A 536 3.71 39.42 13.58
CA ASP A 536 2.91 39.32 14.82
C ASP A 536 2.89 37.89 15.37
N LEU A 537 3.09 36.87 14.51
CA LEU A 537 3.18 35.46 14.91
C LEU A 537 4.47 35.22 15.69
N ILE A 538 5.61 35.66 15.14
CA ILE A 538 6.94 35.58 15.76
C ILE A 538 6.95 36.33 17.10
N ARG A 539 6.58 37.62 17.11
CA ARG A 539 6.54 38.44 18.34
C ARG A 539 5.60 37.90 19.42
N GLY A 540 4.58 37.15 19.03
CA GLY A 540 3.58 36.58 19.95
C GLY A 540 3.83 35.13 20.34
N HIS A 541 4.94 34.50 19.89
CA HIS A 541 5.19 33.05 19.99
C HIS A 541 3.94 32.22 19.63
N ARG A 542 3.34 32.54 18.48
CA ARG A 542 2.10 31.94 18.01
C ARG A 542 2.40 30.74 17.12
N GLU A 543 1.77 29.61 17.41
CA GLU A 543 1.99 28.39 16.64
C GLU A 543 1.42 28.50 15.23
N VAL A 544 2.26 28.11 14.28
CA VAL A 544 1.98 28.04 12.84
C VAL A 544 1.92 26.57 12.45
N CYS A 545 0.83 26.17 11.80
CA CYS A 545 0.66 24.83 11.25
C CYS A 545 1.04 24.83 9.76
N THR A 546 1.59 23.72 9.28
CA THR A 546 1.75 23.43 7.86
C THR A 546 1.61 21.92 7.67
N ALA A 547 1.34 21.44 6.45
CA ALA A 547 1.32 20.01 6.19
C ALA A 547 2.72 19.42 6.36
N ASP A 548 2.81 18.17 6.82
CA ASP A 548 4.03 17.41 6.79
C ASP A 548 4.48 17.16 5.33
N ASP A 549 5.80 17.14 5.11
CA ASP A 549 6.46 17.23 3.79
C ASP A 549 6.08 18.47 2.93
N SER A 550 5.63 19.56 3.56
CA SER A 550 5.72 20.89 2.94
C SER A 550 7.15 21.43 2.99
N THR A 551 7.51 22.35 2.11
CA THR A 551 8.79 23.11 2.19
C THR A 551 8.83 23.95 3.47
N TYR A 552 7.71 24.58 3.81
CA TYR A 552 7.49 25.34 5.04
C TYR A 552 7.85 24.59 6.34
N LYS A 553 7.78 23.25 6.39
CA LYS A 553 8.20 22.42 7.54
C LYS A 553 9.61 22.78 8.03
N GLU A 554 10.51 23.00 7.09
CA GLU A 554 11.93 23.26 7.34
C GLU A 554 12.26 24.76 7.37
N ASP A 555 11.56 25.59 6.60
CA ASP A 555 11.87 27.01 6.49
C ASP A 555 11.20 27.88 7.57
N LEU A 556 10.00 27.53 8.05
CA LEU A 556 9.36 28.27 9.15
C LEU A 556 10.21 28.35 10.43
N PRO A 557 10.88 27.28 10.91
CA PRO A 557 11.79 27.38 12.05
C PRO A 557 13.03 28.24 11.75
N ARG A 558 13.53 28.24 10.49
CA ARG A 558 14.69 29.04 10.05
C ARG A 558 14.35 30.54 10.01
N GLU A 559 13.12 30.88 9.62
CA GLU A 559 12.58 32.25 9.69
C GLU A 559 12.15 32.67 11.11
N GLY A 560 12.20 31.76 12.09
CA GLY A 560 11.93 32.05 13.50
C GLY A 560 10.45 31.93 13.92
N TYR A 561 9.60 31.29 13.13
CA TYR A 561 8.24 30.96 13.54
C TYR A 561 8.23 29.78 14.52
N THR A 562 7.25 29.79 15.43
CA THR A 562 6.96 28.63 16.29
C THR A 562 6.04 27.69 15.52
N VAL A 563 6.46 26.44 15.29
CA VAL A 563 5.72 25.45 14.50
C VAL A 563 5.11 24.40 15.43
N THR A 564 3.83 24.09 15.24
CA THR A 564 3.11 23.04 16.02
C THR A 564 3.71 21.65 15.77
N LYS A 565 3.60 20.74 16.75
CA LYS A 565 4.04 19.34 16.66
C LYS A 565 3.04 18.41 17.36
N PRO A 566 2.68 17.23 16.78
CA PRO A 566 3.08 16.73 15.46
C PRO A 566 2.52 17.59 14.31
N LEU A 567 3.09 17.43 13.11
CA LEU A 567 2.55 18.05 11.89
C LEU A 567 1.49 17.12 11.28
N PRO A 568 0.35 17.66 10.79
CA PRO A 568 -0.70 16.88 10.13
C PRO A 568 -0.35 16.51 8.68
N ALA A 569 -1.08 15.55 8.10
CA ALA A 569 -0.86 15.08 6.73
C ALA A 569 -1.35 16.08 5.66
N THR A 570 -2.38 16.86 5.99
CA THR A 570 -3.04 17.81 5.06
C THR A 570 -3.06 19.25 5.59
N TYR A 571 -3.23 20.21 4.66
CA TYR A 571 -3.51 21.60 5.03
C TYR A 571 -4.93 21.79 5.57
N GLN A 572 -5.86 20.86 5.29
CA GLN A 572 -7.21 20.86 5.84
C GLN A 572 -7.22 20.57 7.35
N GLU A 573 -6.45 19.58 7.83
CA GLU A 573 -6.25 19.35 9.27
C GLU A 573 -5.69 20.60 9.97
N CYS A 574 -4.69 21.27 9.37
CA CYS A 574 -4.18 22.55 9.87
C CYS A 574 -5.25 23.65 9.94
N LEU A 575 -6.18 23.68 8.99
CA LEU A 575 -7.30 24.62 8.98
C LEU A 575 -8.32 24.30 10.09
N ASP A 576 -8.60 23.02 10.35
CA ASP A 576 -9.54 22.63 11.40
C ASP A 576 -8.96 22.94 12.79
N GLU A 577 -7.66 22.74 13.01
CA GLU A 577 -6.93 23.24 14.18
C GLU A 577 -6.98 24.78 14.27
N LEU A 578 -6.74 25.51 13.17
CA LEU A 578 -6.91 26.98 13.14
C LEU A 578 -8.35 27.43 13.47
N LEU A 579 -9.35 26.57 13.28
CA LEU A 579 -10.76 26.90 13.50
C LEU A 579 -11.27 26.51 14.89
N ASP A 580 -10.64 25.56 15.60
CA ASP A 580 -10.87 25.39 17.04
C ASP A 580 -10.23 26.54 17.84
N LYS A 581 -11.02 27.15 18.72
CA LYS A 581 -10.57 28.23 19.61
C LYS A 581 -9.74 27.73 20.80
N ARG A 582 -9.71 26.40 21.02
CA ARG A 582 -8.93 25.70 22.05
C ARG A 582 -7.55 25.28 21.55
N SER A 583 -7.37 25.15 20.23
CA SER A 583 -6.10 24.82 19.61
C SER A 583 -5.04 25.89 19.90
N PRO A 584 -3.77 25.52 20.10
CA PRO A 584 -2.67 26.48 20.15
C PRO A 584 -2.36 27.12 18.79
N VAL A 585 -2.86 26.57 17.67
CA VAL A 585 -2.60 27.07 16.31
C VAL A 585 -3.26 28.45 16.08
N TYR A 586 -2.52 29.39 15.50
CA TYR A 586 -2.99 30.74 15.14
C TYR A 586 -2.85 31.08 13.65
N ALA A 587 -2.04 30.33 12.92
CA ALA A 587 -1.89 30.47 11.48
C ALA A 587 -1.69 29.11 10.79
N VAL A 588 -2.09 29.00 9.53
CA VAL A 588 -1.62 27.95 8.61
C VAL A 588 -0.69 28.58 7.57
N ALA A 589 0.51 28.05 7.39
CA ALA A 589 1.46 28.48 6.38
C ALA A 589 1.42 27.53 5.18
N SER A 590 1.14 28.12 4.01
CA SER A 590 1.02 27.45 2.72
C SER A 590 0.95 28.52 1.62
N ASP A 591 0.89 28.06 0.37
CA ASP A 591 0.92 28.92 -0.80
C ASP A 591 -0.36 29.75 -0.94
N ASP A 592 -0.23 30.98 -1.43
CA ASP A 592 -1.31 31.97 -1.40
C ASP A 592 -2.58 31.50 -2.12
N VAL A 593 -2.41 30.70 -3.18
CA VAL A 593 -3.48 30.08 -3.98
C VAL A 593 -4.21 28.95 -3.25
N ILE A 594 -3.50 28.10 -2.50
CA ILE A 594 -4.10 27.09 -1.61
C ILE A 594 -4.90 27.79 -0.51
N LEU A 595 -4.31 28.80 0.11
CA LEU A 595 -4.95 29.57 1.18
C LEU A 595 -6.16 30.38 0.71
N ALA A 596 -6.19 30.80 -0.56
CA ALA A 596 -7.36 31.46 -1.15
C ALA A 596 -8.55 30.49 -1.30
N GLY A 597 -8.27 29.22 -1.63
CA GLY A 597 -9.23 28.11 -1.57
C GLY A 597 -9.94 28.03 -0.22
N TYR A 598 -9.17 27.98 0.86
CA TYR A 598 -9.71 27.89 2.22
C TYR A 598 -10.47 29.15 2.66
N VAL A 599 -10.06 30.37 2.26
CA VAL A 599 -10.86 31.59 2.50
C VAL A 599 -12.21 31.54 1.79
N LYS A 600 -12.25 31.08 0.53
CA LYS A 600 -13.51 30.96 -0.25
C LYS A 600 -14.49 29.97 0.37
N GLN A 601 -14.00 28.88 0.97
CA GLN A 601 -14.83 27.93 1.72
C GLN A 601 -15.24 28.43 3.12
N ASN A 602 -14.48 29.34 3.73
CA ASN A 602 -14.67 29.80 5.11
C ASN A 602 -14.87 31.32 5.24
N PRO A 603 -15.84 31.92 4.51
CA PRO A 603 -16.02 33.36 4.43
C PRO A 603 -16.26 33.99 5.81
N GLY A 604 -15.47 35.02 6.14
CA GLY A 604 -15.54 35.73 7.42
C GLY A 604 -15.07 34.94 8.66
N ARG A 605 -14.59 33.70 8.50
CA ARG A 605 -13.93 32.93 9.57
C ARG A 605 -12.42 33.11 9.54
N VAL A 606 -11.82 33.13 8.36
CA VAL A 606 -10.37 33.22 8.11
C VAL A 606 -10.04 34.21 6.98
N LYS A 607 -8.79 34.68 6.96
CA LYS A 607 -8.23 35.60 5.95
C LYS A 607 -6.76 35.27 5.65
N ARG A 608 -6.30 35.61 4.45
CA ARG A 608 -4.87 35.56 4.09
C ARG A 608 -4.11 36.76 4.68
N LEU A 609 -2.87 36.52 5.09
CA LEU A 609 -1.79 37.48 5.22
C LEU A 609 -0.77 37.12 4.12
N VAL A 610 -0.50 38.05 3.23
CA VAL A 610 0.49 37.87 2.16
C VAL A 610 1.89 37.90 2.77
N SER A 611 2.73 36.91 2.46
CA SER A 611 4.17 36.99 2.71
C SER A 611 4.87 37.64 1.51
N THR A 612 6.05 38.23 1.73
CA THR A 612 6.86 38.84 0.67
C THR A 612 8.14 38.03 0.39
N GLY A 613 8.10 36.73 0.65
CA GLY A 613 9.20 35.79 0.48
C GLY A 613 8.66 34.41 0.08
N GLY A 614 9.48 33.66 -0.67
CA GLY A 614 9.11 32.38 -1.27
C GLY A 614 8.31 32.54 -2.57
N SER A 615 8.83 31.92 -3.65
CA SER A 615 8.07 31.62 -4.86
C SER A 615 8.23 30.12 -5.11
N GLU A 616 7.15 29.36 -4.95
CA GLU A 616 7.12 27.91 -5.08
C GLU A 616 6.73 27.56 -6.52
N GLU A 617 7.65 26.97 -7.28
CA GLU A 617 7.46 26.60 -8.68
C GLU A 617 6.86 25.19 -8.78
N TYR A 618 5.59 25.08 -9.18
CA TYR A 618 4.87 23.80 -9.26
C TYR A 618 5.21 23.04 -10.54
N GLY A 619 5.59 21.77 -10.43
CA GLY A 619 5.89 20.88 -11.55
C GLY A 619 4.97 19.66 -11.61
N VAL A 620 4.83 19.10 -12.80
CA VAL A 620 4.26 17.76 -13.01
C VAL A 620 5.32 16.75 -12.60
N ALA A 621 5.14 16.08 -11.47
CA ALA A 621 6.10 15.07 -11.01
C ALA A 621 5.84 13.72 -11.66
N MET A 622 6.91 12.96 -11.90
CA MET A 622 6.88 11.59 -12.41
C MET A 622 8.08 10.80 -11.85
N ARG A 623 8.04 9.46 -11.93
CA ARG A 623 9.21 8.67 -11.54
C ARG A 623 10.39 8.94 -12.49
N PRO A 624 11.64 9.09 -12.01
CA PRO A 624 12.82 9.21 -12.85
C PRO A 624 13.01 8.03 -13.82
N GLY A 625 13.75 8.28 -14.90
CA GLY A 625 14.11 7.25 -15.87
C GLY A 625 13.04 6.92 -16.92
N ASN A 626 11.97 7.72 -17.03
CA ASN A 626 10.93 7.58 -18.06
C ASN A 626 11.05 8.70 -19.14
N PRO A 627 12.09 8.68 -20.01
CA PRO A 627 12.36 9.82 -20.91
C PRO A 627 11.24 10.09 -21.91
N THR A 628 10.53 9.08 -22.39
CA THR A 628 9.37 9.23 -23.30
C THR A 628 8.26 10.04 -22.63
N LEU A 629 7.87 9.66 -21.41
CA LEU A 629 6.85 10.36 -20.62
C LEU A 629 7.25 11.81 -20.35
N LYS A 630 8.48 12.05 -19.86
CA LYS A 630 8.97 13.41 -19.60
C LYS A 630 8.96 14.26 -20.87
N ARG A 631 9.47 13.73 -21.99
CA ARG A 631 9.48 14.41 -23.29
C ARG A 631 8.08 14.81 -23.76
N GLU A 632 7.11 13.90 -23.65
CA GLU A 632 5.72 14.16 -24.06
C GLU A 632 5.02 15.17 -23.13
N VAL A 633 5.16 15.05 -21.81
CA VAL A 633 4.61 16.02 -20.85
C VAL A 633 5.25 17.41 -21.02
N CYS A 634 6.57 17.48 -21.23
CA CYS A 634 7.26 18.73 -21.55
C CYS A 634 6.83 19.32 -22.90
N SER A 635 6.43 18.50 -23.88
CA SER A 635 5.84 18.97 -25.14
C SER A 635 4.43 19.54 -24.91
N ALA A 636 3.58 18.81 -24.18
CA ALA A 636 2.23 19.22 -23.82
C ALA A 636 2.22 20.53 -23.02
N LEU A 637 3.04 20.63 -21.96
CA LEU A 637 3.19 21.86 -21.17
C LEU A 637 3.64 23.04 -22.03
N ARG A 638 4.58 22.82 -22.96
CA ARG A 638 5.08 23.87 -23.88
C ARG A 638 3.99 24.34 -24.85
N GLU A 639 3.10 23.48 -25.32
CA GLU A 639 1.92 23.88 -26.09
C GLU A 639 0.90 24.65 -25.23
N ILE A 640 0.54 24.10 -24.07
CA ILE A 640 -0.45 24.67 -23.13
C ILE A 640 -0.05 26.08 -22.67
N LEU A 641 1.23 26.27 -22.35
CA LEU A 641 1.82 27.55 -21.89
C LEU A 641 2.09 28.54 -23.02
N THR A 642 2.31 28.11 -24.27
CA THR A 642 2.47 29.04 -25.41
C THR A 642 1.14 29.47 -26.01
N GLY A 643 0.12 28.61 -25.97
CA GLY A 643 -1.23 28.90 -26.46
C GLY A 643 -2.07 29.82 -25.55
N LYS A 644 -3.39 29.59 -25.55
CA LYS A 644 -4.36 30.25 -24.66
C LYS A 644 -4.97 29.31 -23.61
N VAL A 645 -4.64 28.02 -23.66
CA VAL A 645 -5.23 26.97 -22.82
C VAL A 645 -4.94 27.27 -21.34
N TRP A 646 -3.67 27.49 -20.99
CA TRP A 646 -3.25 27.86 -19.64
C TRP A 646 -3.98 29.08 -19.07
N GLU A 647 -4.11 30.17 -19.85
CA GLU A 647 -4.83 31.37 -19.40
C GLU A 647 -6.34 31.11 -19.22
N GLY A 648 -6.92 30.23 -20.04
CA GLY A 648 -8.32 29.81 -19.91
C GLY A 648 -8.53 29.02 -18.61
N ILE A 649 -7.63 28.09 -18.30
CA ILE A 649 -7.64 27.30 -17.07
C ILE A 649 -7.45 28.19 -15.83
N TYR A 650 -6.55 29.19 -15.90
CA TYR A 650 -6.40 30.20 -14.85
C TYR A 650 -7.68 31.03 -14.63
N ARG A 651 -8.24 31.63 -15.68
CA ARG A 651 -9.46 32.47 -15.57
C ARG A 651 -10.69 31.67 -15.15
N LYS A 652 -10.76 30.37 -15.47
CA LYS A 652 -11.84 29.48 -15.04
C LYS A 652 -11.78 29.17 -13.53
N ASN A 653 -10.59 28.92 -13.00
CA ASN A 653 -10.43 28.33 -11.66
C ASN A 653 -9.86 29.30 -10.61
N LEU A 654 -8.90 30.15 -10.98
CA LEU A 654 -8.07 30.90 -10.04
C LEU A 654 -8.31 32.43 -10.03
N SER A 655 -8.72 33.07 -11.13
CA SER A 655 -8.83 34.55 -11.10
C SER A 655 -9.84 35.06 -10.06
N GLY A 656 -11.06 34.53 -10.08
CA GLY A 656 -12.10 34.77 -9.07
C GLY A 656 -11.83 34.13 -7.70
N LEU A 657 -10.67 33.47 -7.51
CA LEU A 657 -10.20 32.95 -6.23
C LEU A 657 -9.16 33.90 -5.60
N LEU A 658 -8.22 34.37 -6.41
CA LEU A 658 -7.11 35.24 -6.03
C LEU A 658 -7.52 36.72 -6.00
N GLY A 659 -8.45 37.13 -6.86
CA GLY A 659 -8.88 38.51 -7.06
C GLY A 659 -8.18 39.23 -8.23
N ASP A 660 -7.53 38.49 -9.13
CA ASP A 660 -6.82 39.05 -10.30
C ASP A 660 -7.16 38.26 -11.58
N ASP A 661 -7.77 38.92 -12.57
CA ASP A 661 -8.08 38.37 -13.90
C ASP A 661 -6.86 38.29 -14.83
N THR A 662 -5.74 38.88 -14.42
CA THR A 662 -4.42 38.66 -15.01
C THR A 662 -3.84 37.38 -14.42
N PRO A 663 -3.45 36.37 -15.23
CA PRO A 663 -2.59 35.31 -14.73
C PRO A 663 -1.22 35.88 -14.32
N PRO A 664 -0.45 35.16 -13.48
CA PRO A 664 0.95 35.49 -13.25
C PRO A 664 1.77 35.45 -14.56
N GLY A 665 3.06 35.79 -14.49
CA GLY A 665 3.97 35.54 -15.60
C GLY A 665 3.92 34.05 -16.01
N ARG A 666 3.86 33.77 -17.31
CA ARG A 666 3.97 32.40 -17.83
C ARG A 666 5.33 31.84 -17.36
N PRO A 667 5.39 30.73 -16.61
CA PRO A 667 6.65 30.18 -16.13
C PRO A 667 7.58 29.79 -17.28
N ASP A 668 8.89 29.88 -17.06
CA ASP A 668 9.86 29.26 -17.95
C ASP A 668 9.95 27.77 -17.62
N LEU A 669 10.12 26.92 -18.63
CA LEU A 669 10.07 25.46 -18.49
C LEU A 669 11.45 24.90 -18.12
N THR A 670 11.93 25.27 -16.93
CA THR A 670 13.29 25.01 -16.42
C THR A 670 13.64 23.54 -16.21
N GLU A 671 12.64 22.65 -16.06
CA GLU A 671 12.85 21.21 -15.93
C GLU A 671 12.58 20.43 -17.25
N CYS A 672 12.59 21.10 -18.42
CA CYS A 672 12.19 20.58 -19.73
C CYS A 672 13.10 21.00 -20.93
#